data_AF-A0A8I1QFP8-F1
#
_entry.id   AF-A0A8I1QFP8-F1
#
_cell.length_a   1.000
_cell.length_b   1.000
_cell.length_c   1.000
_cell.angle_alpha   90.00
_cell.angle_beta   90.00
_cell.angle_gamma   90.00
#
_symmetry.space_group_name_H-M   'P 1'
#
loop_
_entity.id
_entity.type
_entity.pdbx_description
1 polymer ?
#
loop_
_entity_poly.entity_id
_entity_poly.type
_entity_poly.pdbx_seq_one_letter_code
_entity_poly.pdbx_strand_id
1 'polypeptide(L)'
;HHASELNQPLGFSLDCLDNPQQRMEIFTHKFHQFIETMGQQVINKMHPARSTMRRSLIRELPIQIAGLRPALHSLLQGISPKQFHVNALYFTSAEQGGVSVDRLNPKIKHEYALVVQDSFPQATNYRAYFVEGALRSIQEHSSQIPQTERIQQKPLIAIAAGIAFLSLGVLTYRHIHTMNLLDTASKELLAYDALNNQSQQEKQALYHLASAAKSMSNISSNSLSLPTVQQLKTNLLHNTHKRMHNEFVPALQAELENALSNPQNSAMARYEALKAYLTLGQTEHFNPQIIESWFLKQWHNLPAAVTKKQDALLKEFLNTPNPAKIIVNEQLVNDTRNYLNALPQNYLYYSIAKQFFPQEMVKVDVEGFALTVHEFPTYYTKSGFHQVLQQLPEISSKIKQEQWILGRSEQAELIPLLKQAYGYDYVTWWQTFMRKSQPMHYQTYQEGRIVVKKIQQTAAFDKLLSLIQQATKADLNNASSPFNQLVATQFTEFNLMSSSNVQDLQQKLKDVERFIATLAMVQDGGKTAFNLVKARFNSDNASDPVSQLFNQGHQLPEPLNHWTQQLANETWSLLIKDSRQHINNQWQHVVFEDFKQKIAHRYPFDNTETNEIAIQDFNHFFGTQGILNRFTDEFIKPFLDVSTADWKVKEVNNTVMPITQETIDTLIRANIITNMFFPYQSNESKIEFSLQKINLDPVVSSLILEIGNTQLRDNQGTESFIRFLWPQPNARLALDSIEGNHYELAEQGDWALFKLLEKVNVLIDEQDSASLQILFEINSNSGRYLLKTTNQVNPFTPGILNGFNLQEAIV
;
A
#
# COMPACT_ATOMS: atom_id res chain seq x y z
N HIS A 1 47.40 -8.94 75.83
CA HIS A 1 48.80 -9.09 75.37
C HIS A 1 48.93 -9.70 73.97
N HIS A 2 48.26 -10.80 73.60
CA HIS A 2 48.40 -11.36 72.25
C HIS A 2 47.88 -10.45 71.11
N ALA A 3 46.81 -9.67 71.31
CA ALA A 3 46.25 -8.82 70.26
C ALA A 3 47.14 -7.61 69.90
N SER A 4 47.97 -7.10 70.83
CA SER A 4 48.87 -5.98 70.57
C SER A 4 50.15 -6.38 69.83
N GLU A 5 50.60 -7.64 69.96
CA GLU A 5 51.76 -8.16 69.22
C GLU A 5 51.47 -8.37 67.73
N LEU A 6 50.21 -8.69 67.38
CA LEU A 6 49.81 -8.88 65.98
C LEU A 6 49.83 -7.57 65.17
N ASN A 7 49.82 -6.43 65.85
CA ASN A 7 49.87 -5.11 65.26
C ASN A 7 51.32 -4.56 65.18
N GLN A 8 52.32 -5.29 65.69
CA GLN A 8 53.74 -4.96 65.50
C GLN A 8 54.26 -5.64 64.22
N PRO A 9 55.18 -5.00 63.48
CA PRO A 9 55.74 -5.58 62.26
C PRO A 9 56.61 -6.81 62.60
N LEU A 10 56.34 -7.94 61.95
CA LEU A 10 57.16 -9.14 62.07
C LEU A 10 58.28 -9.11 61.03
N GLY A 11 59.43 -8.53 61.35
CA GLY A 11 60.57 -8.42 60.45
C GLY A 11 61.59 -7.39 60.92
N PHE A 12 62.39 -6.86 60.00
CA PHE A 12 63.44 -5.89 60.31
C PHE A 12 63.73 -4.95 59.13
N SER A 13 64.23 -3.76 59.44
CA SER A 13 64.73 -2.81 58.43
C SER A 13 66.17 -3.11 58.04
N LEU A 14 66.49 -2.77 56.80
CA LEU A 14 67.83 -2.77 56.22
C LEU A 14 68.18 -1.30 55.96
N ASP A 15 68.89 -0.66 56.90
CA ASP A 15 69.28 0.73 56.76
C ASP A 15 70.08 0.93 55.45
N CYS A 16 69.63 1.86 54.60
CA CYS A 16 69.97 1.94 53.17
C CYS A 16 71.47 2.15 52.91
N LEU A 17 72.11 1.20 52.22
CA LEU A 17 73.46 1.34 51.69
C LEU A 17 73.50 0.91 50.20
N ASP A 18 74.19 1.72 49.39
CA ASP A 18 74.29 1.53 47.93
C ASP A 18 75.27 0.42 47.52
N ASN A 19 76.07 -0.12 48.45
CA ASN A 19 76.99 -1.21 48.17
C ASN A 19 76.33 -2.60 48.36
N PRO A 20 76.20 -3.43 47.31
CA PRO A 20 75.50 -4.71 47.37
C PRO A 20 76.15 -5.76 48.30
N GLN A 21 77.47 -5.73 48.49
CA GLN A 21 78.16 -6.70 49.37
C GLN A 21 77.85 -6.42 50.85
N GLN A 22 77.93 -5.16 51.28
CA GLN A 22 77.61 -4.75 52.65
C GLN A 22 76.12 -4.96 52.98
N ARG A 23 75.23 -4.75 52.00
CA ARG A 23 73.80 -5.04 52.16
C ARG A 23 73.56 -6.49 52.54
N MET A 24 74.29 -7.42 51.94
CA MET A 24 74.09 -8.85 52.19
C MET A 24 74.65 -9.29 53.56
N GLU A 25 75.77 -8.69 54.00
CA GLU A 25 76.28 -8.89 55.37
C GLU A 25 75.29 -8.37 56.42
N ILE A 26 74.75 -7.17 56.23
CA ILE A 26 73.75 -6.58 57.14
C ILE A 26 72.48 -7.42 57.16
N PHE A 27 71.99 -7.89 56.00
CA PHE A 27 70.86 -8.81 55.94
C PHE A 27 71.13 -10.07 56.77
N THR A 28 72.30 -10.69 56.58
CA THR A 28 72.65 -11.92 57.30
C THR A 28 72.68 -11.69 58.81
N HIS A 29 73.25 -10.57 59.25
CA HIS A 29 73.32 -10.20 60.65
C HIS A 29 71.94 -9.89 61.25
N LYS A 30 71.14 -9.04 60.59
CA LYS A 30 69.79 -8.66 61.05
C LYS A 30 68.82 -9.84 61.03
N PHE A 31 68.92 -10.71 60.03
CA PHE A 31 68.11 -11.93 59.97
C PHE A 31 68.46 -12.88 61.13
N HIS A 32 69.75 -13.04 61.44
CA HIS A 32 70.16 -13.85 62.59
C HIS A 32 69.62 -13.28 63.91
N GLN A 33 69.77 -11.97 64.12
CA GLN A 33 69.24 -11.27 65.30
C GLN A 33 67.71 -11.40 65.42
N PHE A 34 67.00 -11.35 64.29
CA PHE A 34 65.55 -11.52 64.24
C PHE A 34 65.13 -12.93 64.67
N ILE A 35 65.77 -13.97 64.14
CA ILE A 35 65.50 -15.36 64.53
C ILE A 35 65.84 -15.58 66.01
N GLU A 36 66.93 -15.02 66.51
CA GLU A 36 67.33 -15.10 67.92
C GLU A 36 66.28 -14.46 68.84
N THR A 37 65.81 -13.26 68.48
CA THR A 37 64.75 -12.55 69.21
C THR A 37 63.45 -13.35 69.23
N MET A 38 63.06 -13.97 68.10
CA MET A 38 61.90 -14.87 68.06
C MET A 38 62.11 -16.11 68.93
N GLY A 39 63.31 -16.70 68.90
CA GLY A 39 63.71 -17.85 69.72
C GLY A 39 63.58 -17.59 71.22
N GLN A 40 64.04 -16.42 71.69
CA GLN A 40 63.93 -16.02 73.10
C GLN A 40 62.46 -15.91 73.56
N GLN A 41 61.54 -15.57 72.66
CA GLN A 41 60.10 -15.50 72.98
C GLN A 41 59.40 -16.87 73.03
N VAL A 42 59.99 -17.93 72.47
CA VAL A 42 59.36 -19.26 72.37
C VAL A 42 58.98 -19.81 73.74
N ILE A 43 59.89 -19.75 74.73
CA ILE A 43 59.63 -20.29 76.08
C ILE A 43 58.45 -19.55 76.72
N ASN A 44 58.44 -18.22 76.65
CA ASN A 44 57.39 -17.38 77.21
C ASN A 44 56.03 -17.61 76.53
N LYS A 45 56.01 -17.87 75.21
CA LYS A 45 54.78 -18.15 74.45
C LYS A 45 54.31 -19.59 74.60
N MET A 46 55.22 -20.53 74.84
CA MET A 46 54.92 -21.94 75.02
C MET A 46 54.35 -22.25 76.41
N HIS A 47 54.82 -21.57 77.46
CA HIS A 47 54.38 -21.78 78.85
C HIS A 47 52.84 -21.67 79.05
N PRO A 48 52.14 -20.65 78.52
CA PRO A 48 50.68 -20.55 78.66
C PRO A 48 49.89 -21.49 77.73
N ALA A 49 50.51 -22.09 76.72
CA ALA A 49 49.82 -22.93 75.74
C ALA A 49 49.51 -24.32 76.31
N ARG A 50 48.23 -24.62 76.57
CA ARG A 50 47.80 -25.90 77.17
C ARG A 50 47.84 -27.11 76.22
N SER A 51 47.77 -26.89 74.91
CA SER A 51 47.77 -27.97 73.91
C SER A 51 49.20 -28.34 73.52
N THR A 52 49.54 -29.64 73.60
CA THR A 52 50.84 -30.19 73.16
C THR A 52 51.16 -29.83 71.71
N MET A 53 50.14 -29.89 70.83
CA MET A 53 50.26 -29.53 69.42
C MET A 53 50.54 -28.03 69.22
N ARG A 54 49.84 -27.13 69.93
CA ARG A 54 50.17 -25.68 69.89
C ARG A 54 51.57 -25.38 70.42
N ARG A 55 52.02 -26.09 71.45
CA ARG A 55 53.39 -25.95 71.98
C ARG A 55 54.44 -26.36 70.95
N SER A 56 54.19 -27.41 70.16
CA SER A 56 55.07 -27.82 69.06
C SER A 56 55.15 -26.74 67.99
N LEU A 57 54.01 -26.23 67.52
CA LEU A 57 53.96 -25.18 66.49
C LEU A 57 54.65 -23.88 66.92
N ILE A 58 54.51 -23.47 68.18
CA ILE A 58 55.21 -22.29 68.74
C ILE A 58 56.73 -22.52 68.75
N ARG A 59 57.18 -23.74 69.05
CA ARG A 59 58.60 -24.12 69.05
C ARG A 59 59.19 -24.15 67.65
N GLU A 60 58.44 -24.65 66.67
CA GLU A 60 58.92 -24.90 65.31
C GLU A 60 58.96 -23.63 64.45
N LEU A 61 58.13 -22.63 64.73
CA LEU A 61 58.01 -21.43 63.89
C LEU A 61 59.36 -20.70 63.65
N PRO A 62 60.21 -20.39 64.64
CA PRO A 62 61.50 -19.74 64.36
C PRO A 62 62.42 -20.61 63.49
N ILE A 63 62.36 -21.94 63.64
CA ILE A 63 63.17 -22.88 62.85
C ILE A 63 62.68 -22.90 61.40
N GLN A 64 61.36 -22.88 61.19
CA GLN A 64 60.78 -22.81 59.85
C GLN A 64 61.15 -21.50 59.13
N ILE A 65 61.09 -20.36 59.83
CA ILE A 65 61.49 -19.07 59.26
C ILE A 65 62.99 -19.05 58.98
N ALA A 66 63.83 -19.61 59.87
CA ALA A 66 65.28 -19.71 59.65
C ALA A 66 65.61 -20.51 58.36
N GLY A 67 64.80 -21.52 58.03
CA GLY A 67 64.91 -22.29 56.79
C GLY A 67 64.71 -21.46 55.51
N LEU A 68 64.08 -20.29 55.57
CA LEU A 68 63.89 -19.39 54.42
C LEU A 68 65.14 -18.56 54.08
N ARG A 69 66.16 -18.54 54.95
CA ARG A 69 67.35 -17.71 54.78
C ARG A 69 68.03 -17.89 53.40
N PRO A 70 68.29 -19.11 52.90
CA PRO A 70 68.96 -19.27 51.61
C PRO A 70 68.14 -18.72 50.43
N ALA A 71 66.81 -18.91 50.47
CA ALA A 71 65.92 -18.41 49.43
C ALA A 71 65.84 -16.88 49.43
N LEU A 72 65.74 -16.26 50.61
CA LEU A 72 65.74 -14.80 50.76
C LEU A 72 67.09 -14.19 50.39
N HIS A 73 68.20 -14.83 50.76
CA HIS A 73 69.54 -14.41 50.38
C HIS A 73 69.71 -14.43 48.85
N SER A 74 69.27 -15.50 48.18
CA SER A 74 69.29 -15.59 46.71
C SER A 74 68.40 -14.53 46.05
N LEU A 75 67.21 -14.25 46.62
CA LEU A 75 66.29 -13.25 46.09
C LEU A 75 66.86 -11.83 46.22
N LEU A 76 67.42 -11.48 47.38
CA LEU A 76 68.04 -10.17 47.59
C LEU A 76 69.31 -9.96 46.76
N GLN A 77 70.06 -11.04 46.47
CA GLN A 77 71.23 -10.97 45.58
C GLN A 77 70.84 -10.70 44.12
N GLY A 78 69.64 -11.15 43.69
CA GLY A 78 69.15 -10.97 42.32
C GLY A 78 68.55 -9.58 42.04
N ILE A 79 68.19 -8.80 43.07
CA ILE A 79 67.59 -7.48 42.88
C ILE A 79 68.69 -6.44 42.63
N SER A 80 68.65 -5.79 41.47
CA SER A 80 69.65 -4.78 41.08
C SER A 80 69.55 -3.52 41.95
N PRO A 81 70.63 -3.12 42.66
CA PRO A 81 70.62 -1.94 43.53
C PRO A 81 70.46 -0.61 42.79
N LYS A 82 70.57 -0.60 41.44
CA LYS A 82 70.33 0.58 40.61
C LYS A 82 68.85 0.83 40.29
N GLN A 83 68.02 -0.22 40.35
CA GLN A 83 66.61 -0.15 39.94
C GLN A 83 65.67 -0.18 41.14
N PHE A 84 66.04 -0.90 42.20
CA PHE A 84 65.24 -1.01 43.42
C PHE A 84 66.14 -0.94 44.66
N HIS A 85 65.77 -0.07 45.59
CA HIS A 85 66.35 -0.02 46.94
C HIS A 85 65.45 -0.80 47.88
N VAL A 86 66.01 -1.84 48.50
CA VAL A 86 65.28 -2.68 49.47
C VAL A 86 65.59 -2.16 50.87
N ASN A 87 64.61 -1.50 51.48
CA ASN A 87 64.79 -0.78 52.74
C ASN A 87 64.39 -1.62 53.96
N ALA A 88 63.55 -2.64 53.81
CA ALA A 88 63.10 -3.50 54.90
C ALA A 88 62.56 -4.82 54.39
N LEU A 89 62.51 -5.83 55.27
CA LEU A 89 61.88 -7.12 55.01
C LEU A 89 60.88 -7.42 56.14
N TYR A 90 59.60 -7.56 55.78
CA TYR A 90 58.52 -7.88 56.71
C TYR A 90 57.76 -9.13 56.27
N PHE A 91 57.41 -9.97 57.24
CA PHE A 91 56.61 -11.17 57.07
C PHE A 91 55.18 -10.90 57.51
N THR A 92 54.23 -11.15 56.62
CA THR A 92 52.80 -11.03 56.91
C THR A 92 52.10 -12.32 56.57
N SER A 93 51.05 -12.66 57.33
CA SER A 93 50.19 -13.79 57.03
C SER A 93 48.90 -13.31 56.40
N ALA A 94 48.51 -13.88 55.25
CA ALA A 94 47.17 -13.68 54.67
C ALA A 94 46.11 -14.44 55.48
N GLU A 95 44.82 -14.26 55.16
CA GLU A 95 43.74 -15.06 55.77
C GLU A 95 43.94 -16.54 55.47
N GLN A 96 44.37 -17.29 56.48
CA GLN A 96 44.66 -18.72 56.39
C GLN A 96 43.50 -19.52 56.94
N GLY A 97 43.00 -20.46 56.14
CA GLY A 97 42.16 -21.56 56.61
C GLY A 97 42.46 -22.83 55.83
N GLY A 98 42.11 -23.96 56.43
CA GLY A 98 42.45 -25.30 55.94
C GLY A 98 43.48 -26.00 56.83
N VAL A 99 44.37 -26.77 56.22
CA VAL A 99 45.36 -27.61 56.91
C VAL A 99 46.75 -26.95 56.78
N SER A 100 47.37 -26.60 57.90
CA SER A 100 48.76 -26.09 57.91
C SER A 100 49.73 -27.24 57.66
N VAL A 101 50.67 -27.03 56.74
CA VAL A 101 51.69 -28.01 56.34
C VAL A 101 53.04 -27.61 56.92
N ASP A 102 53.66 -28.52 57.68
CA ASP A 102 55.01 -28.32 58.20
C ASP A 102 56.03 -28.70 57.13
N ARG A 103 56.93 -27.76 56.77
CA ARG A 103 57.98 -28.01 55.77
C ARG A 103 59.26 -28.61 56.34
N LEU A 104 59.41 -28.70 57.66
CA LEU A 104 60.56 -29.34 58.31
C LEU A 104 60.35 -30.85 58.42
N ASN A 105 59.15 -31.31 58.80
CA ASN A 105 58.88 -32.74 59.00
C ASN A 105 59.11 -33.61 57.75
N PRO A 106 58.79 -33.18 56.51
CA PRO A 106 59.14 -33.94 55.30
C PRO A 106 60.66 -34.10 55.11
N LYS A 107 61.46 -33.09 55.48
CA LYS A 107 62.94 -33.19 55.43
C LYS A 107 63.46 -34.12 56.53
N ILE A 108 62.89 -34.06 57.74
CA ILE A 108 63.26 -34.96 58.85
C ILE A 108 62.85 -36.41 58.55
N LYS A 109 61.66 -36.62 57.97
CA LYS A 109 61.14 -37.91 57.53
C LYS A 109 62.00 -38.54 56.44
N HIS A 110 62.55 -37.72 55.54
CA HIS A 110 63.49 -38.18 54.52
C HIS A 110 64.86 -38.55 55.11
N GLU A 111 65.40 -37.72 56.02
CA GLU A 111 66.75 -37.92 56.57
C GLU A 111 66.81 -39.00 57.67
N TYR A 112 65.75 -39.17 58.48
CA TYR A 112 65.72 -40.04 59.67
C TYR A 112 64.69 -41.17 59.59
N ALA A 113 64.00 -41.35 58.46
CA ALA A 113 63.04 -42.44 58.21
C ALA A 113 61.93 -42.61 59.28
N LEU A 114 61.50 -41.53 59.93
CA LEU A 114 60.41 -41.53 60.93
C LEU A 114 59.07 -41.11 60.32
N VAL A 115 57.99 -41.81 60.67
CA VAL A 115 56.63 -41.42 60.26
C VAL A 115 56.09 -40.37 61.24
N VAL A 116 56.16 -39.09 60.83
CA VAL A 116 55.61 -37.95 61.58
C VAL A 116 54.44 -37.33 60.79
N GLN A 117 53.46 -36.77 61.50
CA GLN A 117 52.29 -36.13 60.90
C GLN A 117 52.67 -34.74 60.35
N ASP A 118 52.67 -34.59 59.02
CA ASP A 118 53.19 -33.41 58.32
C ASP A 118 52.14 -32.29 58.11
N SER A 119 50.89 -32.55 58.51
CA SER A 119 49.76 -31.66 58.26
C SER A 119 48.82 -31.59 59.45
N PHE A 120 48.50 -30.37 59.87
CA PHE A 120 47.72 -30.08 61.06
C PHE A 120 46.48 -29.25 60.73
N PRO A 121 45.27 -29.64 61.16
CA PRO A 121 44.07 -28.83 60.93
C PRO A 121 44.14 -27.52 61.73
N GLN A 122 43.94 -26.37 61.06
CA GLN A 122 43.89 -25.07 61.73
C GLN A 122 42.47 -24.73 62.22
N ALA A 123 42.39 -23.81 63.18
CA ALA A 123 41.13 -23.25 63.63
C ALA A 123 40.46 -22.44 62.51
N THR A 124 39.14 -22.50 62.38
CA THR A 124 38.31 -21.86 61.33
C THR A 124 38.24 -20.33 61.37
N ASN A 125 39.11 -19.68 62.14
CA ASN A 125 39.19 -18.23 62.22
C ASN A 125 40.19 -17.71 61.18
N TYR A 126 39.68 -17.37 60.00
CA TYR A 126 40.40 -16.64 58.96
C TYR A 126 40.78 -15.26 59.49
N ARG A 127 42.04 -15.09 59.92
CA ARG A 127 42.57 -13.80 60.34
C ARG A 127 43.94 -13.61 59.73
N ALA A 128 44.14 -12.47 59.08
CA ALA A 128 45.45 -12.01 58.68
C ALA A 128 46.23 -11.53 59.92
N TYR A 129 47.55 -11.78 59.93
CA TYR A 129 48.43 -11.41 61.04
C TYR A 129 49.58 -10.56 60.52
N PHE A 130 49.98 -9.55 61.29
CA PHE A 130 51.12 -8.63 61.04
C PHE A 130 50.97 -7.68 59.83
N VAL A 131 49.83 -7.71 59.11
CA VAL A 131 49.58 -6.85 57.94
C VAL A 131 49.53 -5.37 58.33
N GLU A 132 48.77 -5.02 59.37
CA GLU A 132 48.61 -3.64 59.82
C GLU A 132 49.95 -3.05 60.30
N GLY A 133 50.71 -3.83 61.09
CA GLY A 133 52.04 -3.43 61.55
C GLY A 133 53.03 -3.23 60.40
N ALA A 134 53.07 -4.16 59.44
CA ALA A 134 53.94 -4.03 58.26
C ALA A 134 53.56 -2.83 57.40
N LEU A 135 52.28 -2.59 57.13
CA LEU A 135 51.83 -1.42 56.36
C LEU A 135 52.14 -0.11 57.07
N ARG A 136 51.94 -0.05 58.40
CA ARG A 136 52.28 1.13 59.19
C ARG A 136 53.78 1.41 59.18
N SER A 137 54.61 0.38 59.35
CA SER A 137 56.07 0.56 59.23
C SER A 137 56.50 0.95 57.82
N ILE A 138 55.89 0.40 56.76
CA ILE A 138 56.15 0.84 55.38
C ILE A 138 55.76 2.31 55.21
N GLN A 139 54.59 2.72 55.72
CA GLN A 139 54.16 4.12 55.68
C GLN A 139 55.12 5.03 56.43
N GLU A 140 55.55 4.68 57.65
CA GLU A 140 56.51 5.45 58.44
C GLU A 140 57.88 5.58 57.74
N HIS A 141 58.37 4.51 57.09
CA HIS A 141 59.62 4.52 56.33
C HIS A 141 59.52 5.21 54.96
N SER A 142 58.31 5.33 54.39
CA SER A 142 58.06 6.03 53.13
C SER A 142 57.55 7.47 53.31
N SER A 143 57.20 7.87 54.53
CA SER A 143 56.79 9.23 54.88
C SER A 143 58.01 10.10 55.24
N GLN A 144 58.92 10.32 54.28
CA GLN A 144 59.86 11.45 54.36
C GLN A 144 59.37 12.61 53.49
N ILE A 145 59.29 13.76 54.16
CA ILE A 145 58.95 15.09 53.65
C ILE A 145 60.04 15.58 52.67
N PRO A 146 59.70 16.39 51.64
CA PRO A 146 60.62 16.74 50.56
C PRO A 146 61.81 17.58 51.05
N GLN A 147 63.01 17.26 50.59
CA GLN A 147 64.18 18.12 50.77
C GLN A 147 64.11 19.34 49.85
N THR A 148 64.30 20.52 50.45
CA THR A 148 64.46 21.83 49.81
C THR A 148 65.88 21.97 49.24
N GLU A 149 66.02 21.99 47.92
CA GLU A 149 67.30 22.31 47.26
C GLU A 149 67.47 23.81 46.98
N ARG A 150 68.72 24.27 47.20
CA ARG A 150 69.25 25.59 46.86
C ARG A 150 69.15 25.86 45.35
N ILE A 151 68.84 27.12 45.02
CA ILE A 151 68.79 27.67 43.66
C ILE A 151 70.12 27.44 42.92
N GLN A 152 70.10 26.53 41.94
CA GLN A 152 70.95 26.56 40.75
C GLN A 152 70.07 26.98 39.56
N GLN A 153 70.61 27.78 38.63
CA GLN A 153 69.91 28.52 37.55
C GLN A 153 69.17 27.66 36.48
N LYS A 154 68.84 26.39 36.75
CA LYS A 154 68.14 25.48 35.82
C LYS A 154 66.60 25.61 35.75
N PRO A 155 65.83 26.10 36.75
CA PRO A 155 64.37 26.17 36.60
C PRO A 155 63.92 27.35 35.72
N LEU A 156 64.72 28.41 35.56
CA LEU A 156 64.44 29.47 34.57
C LEU A 156 64.58 28.95 33.14
N ILE A 157 65.57 28.09 32.87
CA ILE A 157 65.72 27.41 31.57
C ILE A 157 64.62 26.37 31.38
N ALA A 158 64.20 25.63 32.40
CA ALA A 158 63.12 24.65 32.29
C ALA A 158 61.73 25.29 32.10
N ILE A 159 61.46 26.43 32.75
CA ILE A 159 60.23 27.22 32.53
C ILE A 159 60.28 27.93 31.18
N ALA A 160 61.41 28.53 30.80
CA ALA A 160 61.58 29.14 29.47
C ALA A 160 61.52 28.08 28.35
N ALA A 161 62.10 26.89 28.55
CA ALA A 161 62.00 25.77 27.62
C ALA A 161 60.60 25.18 27.61
N GLY A 162 59.90 25.11 28.74
CA GLY A 162 58.50 24.68 28.81
C GLY A 162 57.55 25.65 28.11
N ILE A 163 57.73 26.96 28.30
CA ILE A 163 56.98 28.01 27.59
C ILE A 163 57.38 28.03 26.11
N ALA A 164 58.66 27.82 25.76
CA ALA A 164 59.11 27.69 24.37
C ALA A 164 58.53 26.43 23.70
N PHE A 165 58.42 25.31 24.41
CA PHE A 165 57.86 24.06 23.88
C PHE A 165 56.34 24.13 23.77
N LEU A 166 55.65 24.78 24.71
CA LEU A 166 54.21 25.07 24.63
C LEU A 166 53.90 26.09 23.54
N SER A 167 54.69 27.17 23.41
CA SER A 167 54.51 28.15 22.34
C SER A 167 54.87 27.57 20.97
N LEU A 168 55.91 26.75 20.87
CA LEU A 168 56.23 25.98 19.68
C LEU A 168 55.10 24.98 19.38
N GLY A 169 54.56 24.29 20.38
CA GLY A 169 53.41 23.39 20.25
C GLY A 169 52.15 24.10 19.76
N VAL A 170 51.86 25.30 20.28
CA VAL A 170 50.76 26.16 19.82
C VAL A 170 51.02 26.70 18.42
N LEU A 171 52.26 27.07 18.08
CA LEU A 171 52.64 27.52 16.74
C LEU A 171 52.59 26.37 15.73
N THR A 172 53.04 25.17 16.08
CA THR A 172 52.95 23.98 15.22
C THR A 172 51.50 23.56 15.06
N TYR A 173 50.71 23.56 16.14
CA TYR A 173 49.27 23.29 16.06
C TYR A 173 48.56 24.32 15.18
N ARG A 174 48.82 25.62 15.37
CA ARG A 174 48.27 26.68 14.52
C ARG A 174 48.74 26.55 13.08
N HIS A 175 50.00 26.24 12.84
CA HIS A 175 50.53 26.05 11.50
C HIS A 175 49.88 24.87 10.79
N ILE A 176 49.76 23.71 11.46
CA ILE A 176 49.05 22.53 10.94
C ILE A 176 47.57 22.86 10.73
N HIS A 177 46.93 23.57 11.65
CA HIS A 177 45.53 23.97 11.53
C HIS A 177 45.31 24.93 10.35
N THR A 178 46.19 25.93 10.18
CA THR A 178 46.17 26.85 9.04
C THR A 178 46.46 26.13 7.72
N MET A 179 47.42 25.19 7.69
CA MET A 179 47.71 24.34 6.52
C MET A 179 46.49 23.49 6.14
N ASN A 180 45.83 22.87 7.11
CA ASN A 180 44.62 22.08 6.86
C ASN A 180 43.46 22.94 6.33
N LEU A 181 43.27 24.15 6.87
CA LEU A 181 42.26 25.09 6.36
C LEU A 181 42.59 25.62 4.96
N LEU A 182 43.87 25.88 4.66
CA LEU A 182 44.33 26.27 3.32
C LEU A 182 44.18 25.13 2.31
N ASP A 183 44.51 23.90 2.69
CA ASP A 183 44.32 22.71 1.86
C ASP A 183 42.83 22.46 1.60
N THR A 184 41.98 22.62 2.62
CA THR A 184 40.52 22.55 2.45
C THR A 184 40.02 23.63 1.51
N ALA A 185 40.41 24.89 1.71
CA ALA A 185 40.04 25.99 0.83
C ALA A 185 40.54 25.79 -0.61
N SER A 186 41.73 25.21 -0.78
CA SER A 186 42.29 24.88 -2.10
C SER A 186 41.49 23.78 -2.80
N LYS A 187 41.13 22.70 -2.09
CA LYS A 187 40.29 21.61 -2.62
C LYS A 187 38.91 22.13 -3.04
N GLU A 188 38.33 22.99 -2.22
CA GLU A 188 37.04 23.64 -2.51
C GLU A 188 37.14 24.59 -3.71
N LEU A 189 38.23 25.34 -3.88
CA LEU A 189 38.47 26.17 -5.06
C LEU A 189 38.69 25.36 -6.34
N LEU A 190 39.37 24.21 -6.27
CA LEU A 190 39.52 23.30 -7.40
C LEU A 190 38.17 22.69 -7.80
N ALA A 191 37.34 22.33 -6.82
CA ALA A 191 35.98 21.87 -7.07
C ALA A 191 35.12 22.98 -7.70
N TYR A 192 35.27 24.23 -7.24
CA TYR A 192 34.63 25.39 -7.86
C TYR A 192 35.03 25.53 -9.33
N ASP A 193 36.33 25.53 -9.65
CA ASP A 193 36.82 25.70 -11.03
C ASP A 193 36.34 24.58 -11.97
N ALA A 194 36.34 23.33 -11.48
CA ALA A 194 35.83 22.19 -12.23
C ALA A 194 34.34 22.33 -12.58
N LEU A 195 33.53 22.86 -11.67
CA LEU A 195 32.07 22.98 -11.82
C LEU A 195 31.64 24.29 -12.48
N ASN A 196 32.41 25.37 -12.34
CA ASN A 196 32.12 26.68 -12.91
C ASN A 196 32.14 26.68 -14.45
N ASN A 197 32.79 25.69 -15.06
CA ASN A 197 32.79 25.51 -16.52
C ASN A 197 31.57 24.73 -17.05
N GLN A 198 30.68 24.25 -16.17
CA GLN A 198 29.45 23.54 -16.53
C GLN A 198 28.24 24.43 -16.24
N SER A 199 27.61 24.98 -17.28
CA SER A 199 26.48 25.94 -17.17
C SER A 199 25.27 25.43 -16.37
N GLN A 200 25.09 24.12 -16.21
CA GLN A 200 24.00 23.54 -15.43
C GLN A 200 24.30 23.40 -13.92
N GLN A 201 25.53 23.70 -13.45
CA GLN A 201 25.98 23.44 -12.08
C GLN A 201 26.46 24.69 -11.32
N GLU A 202 26.13 25.89 -11.81
CA GLU A 202 26.55 27.18 -11.24
C GLU A 202 26.26 27.31 -9.74
N LYS A 203 25.08 26.90 -9.27
CA LYS A 203 24.71 26.92 -7.84
C LYS A 203 25.61 26.01 -6.98
N GLN A 204 26.06 24.88 -7.53
CA GLN A 204 26.96 23.96 -6.83
C GLN A 204 28.40 24.50 -6.81
N ALA A 205 28.83 25.13 -7.90
CA ALA A 205 30.10 25.84 -7.94
C ALA A 205 30.13 26.93 -6.85
N LEU A 206 29.08 27.76 -6.76
CA LEU A 206 28.97 28.80 -5.73
C LEU A 206 29.04 28.27 -4.30
N TYR A 207 28.48 27.08 -4.02
CA TYR A 207 28.64 26.41 -2.73
C TYR A 207 30.11 26.13 -2.40
N HIS A 208 30.88 25.60 -3.35
CA HIS A 208 32.30 25.31 -3.15
C HIS A 208 33.12 26.59 -2.93
N LEU A 209 32.80 27.66 -3.66
CA LEU A 209 33.41 28.98 -3.47
C LEU A 209 33.08 29.59 -2.09
N ALA A 210 31.85 29.42 -1.60
CA ALA A 210 31.44 29.84 -0.27
C ALA A 210 32.12 29.00 0.84
N SER A 211 32.20 27.67 0.67
CA SER A 211 32.91 26.77 1.57
C SER A 211 34.41 27.11 1.68
N ALA A 212 35.06 27.47 0.56
CA ALA A 212 36.43 27.96 0.54
C ALA A 212 36.58 29.27 1.32
N ALA A 213 35.66 30.23 1.12
CA ALA A 213 35.65 31.51 1.83
C ALA A 213 35.47 31.34 3.34
N LYS A 214 34.58 30.44 3.76
CA LYS A 214 34.36 30.07 5.17
C LYS A 214 35.58 29.40 5.80
N SER A 215 36.25 28.51 5.06
CA SER A 215 37.50 27.89 5.52
C SER A 215 38.59 28.94 5.74
N MET A 216 38.70 29.91 4.82
CA MET A 216 39.63 31.05 4.94
C MET A 216 39.24 32.04 6.05
N SER A 217 37.94 32.22 6.35
CA SER A 217 37.50 33.11 7.42
C SER A 217 37.92 32.62 8.80
N ASN A 218 38.00 31.31 8.99
CA ASN A 218 38.41 30.65 10.24
C ASN A 218 39.91 30.77 10.53
N ILE A 219 40.71 31.24 9.57
CA ILE A 219 42.13 31.55 9.80
C ILE A 219 42.23 32.82 10.66
N SER A 220 42.92 32.71 11.80
CA SER A 220 43.10 33.83 12.73
C SER A 220 43.98 34.93 12.13
N SER A 221 43.48 36.17 12.19
CA SER A 221 44.19 37.37 11.75
C SER A 221 45.12 37.85 12.88
N ASN A 222 46.34 37.33 12.94
CA ASN A 222 47.36 37.76 13.91
C ASN A 222 48.56 38.42 13.19
N SER A 223 49.43 39.10 13.94
CA SER A 223 50.66 39.75 13.45
C SER A 223 51.67 38.82 12.76
N LEU A 224 51.49 37.50 12.89
CA LEU A 224 52.29 36.46 12.25
C LEU A 224 51.63 35.89 10.97
N SER A 225 50.44 36.36 10.60
CA SER A 225 49.78 35.94 9.35
C SER A 225 50.46 36.64 8.16
N LEU A 226 50.78 35.85 7.13
CA LEU A 226 51.35 36.38 5.89
C LEU A 226 50.37 37.38 5.25
N PRO A 227 50.82 38.58 4.83
CA PRO A 227 49.97 39.59 4.18
C PRO A 227 49.21 39.04 2.98
N THR A 228 49.80 38.09 2.26
CA THR A 228 49.20 37.40 1.11
C THR A 228 47.97 36.58 1.50
N VAL A 229 47.96 35.93 2.66
CA VAL A 229 46.81 35.16 3.16
C VAL A 229 45.65 36.08 3.54
N GLN A 230 45.96 37.25 4.12
CA GLN A 230 44.95 38.26 4.45
C GLN A 230 44.36 38.91 3.19
N GLN A 231 45.18 39.19 2.18
CA GLN A 231 44.73 39.69 0.87
C GLN A 231 43.88 38.65 0.13
N LEU A 232 44.28 37.37 0.17
CA LEU A 232 43.51 36.28 -0.44
C LEU A 232 42.18 36.07 0.29
N LYS A 233 42.17 36.13 1.63
CA LYS A 233 40.96 36.09 2.45
C LYS A 233 39.98 37.21 2.09
N THR A 234 40.46 38.45 2.00
CA THR A 234 39.60 39.61 1.66
C THR A 234 39.08 39.55 0.23
N ASN A 235 39.93 39.21 -0.75
CA ASN A 235 39.52 39.04 -2.14
C ASN A 235 38.51 37.91 -2.32
N LEU A 236 38.75 36.76 -1.66
CA LEU A 236 37.86 35.59 -1.72
C LEU A 236 36.50 35.94 -1.11
N LEU A 237 36.46 36.54 0.09
CA LEU A 237 35.22 36.97 0.72
C LEU A 237 34.47 38.00 -0.14
N HIS A 238 35.17 38.99 -0.71
CA HIS A 238 34.56 39.98 -1.59
C HIS A 238 33.97 39.35 -2.85
N ASN A 239 34.69 38.44 -3.49
CA ASN A 239 34.25 37.75 -4.71
C ASN A 239 33.07 36.80 -4.42
N THR A 240 33.13 36.04 -3.32
CA THR A 240 32.01 35.22 -2.84
C THR A 240 30.77 36.05 -2.59
N HIS A 241 30.90 37.16 -1.86
CA HIS A 241 29.77 38.03 -1.58
C HIS A 241 29.18 38.64 -2.86
N LYS A 242 30.03 39.09 -3.79
CA LYS A 242 29.62 39.64 -5.08
C LYS A 242 28.88 38.63 -5.94
N ARG A 243 29.41 37.40 -6.09
CA ARG A 243 28.76 36.35 -6.88
C ARG A 243 27.48 35.84 -6.22
N MET A 244 27.47 35.72 -4.89
CA MET A 244 26.26 35.39 -4.13
C MET A 244 25.14 36.41 -4.42
N HIS A 245 25.44 37.72 -4.40
CA HIS A 245 24.47 38.76 -4.73
C HIS A 245 24.10 38.85 -6.22
N ASN A 246 25.03 38.58 -7.13
CA ASN A 246 24.78 38.76 -8.57
C ASN A 246 24.20 37.52 -9.27
N GLU A 247 24.45 36.33 -8.73
CA GLU A 247 24.08 35.05 -9.37
C GLU A 247 23.05 34.29 -8.52
N PHE A 248 23.30 34.13 -7.22
CA PHE A 248 22.43 33.31 -6.35
C PHE A 248 21.15 34.04 -5.93
N VAL A 249 21.25 35.30 -5.48
CA VAL A 249 20.09 36.09 -5.05
C VAL A 249 19.05 36.29 -6.17
N PRO A 250 19.42 36.66 -7.41
CA PRO A 250 18.46 36.75 -8.50
C PRO A 250 17.85 35.40 -8.88
N ALA A 251 18.58 34.30 -8.73
CA ALA A 251 18.03 32.96 -8.96
C ALA A 251 16.98 32.58 -7.90
N LEU A 252 17.23 32.88 -6.62
CA LEU A 252 16.24 32.71 -5.55
C LEU A 252 15.00 33.58 -5.78
N GLN A 253 15.21 34.83 -6.20
CA GLN A 253 14.14 35.75 -6.56
C GLN A 253 13.30 35.20 -7.72
N ALA A 254 13.93 34.74 -8.80
CA ALA A 254 13.25 34.18 -9.96
C ALA A 254 12.44 32.92 -9.61
N GLU A 255 12.91 32.07 -8.69
CA GLU A 255 12.15 30.91 -8.20
C GLU A 255 10.87 31.34 -7.46
N LEU A 256 10.96 32.36 -6.60
CA LEU A 256 9.81 32.93 -5.90
C LEU A 256 8.84 33.60 -6.89
N GLU A 257 9.35 34.40 -7.83
CA GLU A 257 8.53 35.10 -8.82
C GLU A 257 7.82 34.13 -9.79
N ASN A 258 8.49 33.05 -10.19
CA ASN A 258 7.86 31.97 -10.93
C ASN A 258 6.78 31.30 -10.09
N ALA A 259 7.03 31.04 -8.80
CA ALA A 259 6.02 30.46 -7.93
C ALA A 259 4.78 31.35 -7.74
N LEU A 260 4.95 32.66 -7.74
CA LEU A 260 3.87 33.65 -7.65
C LEU A 260 3.05 33.76 -8.95
N SER A 261 3.73 33.77 -10.10
CA SER A 261 3.11 33.99 -11.42
C SER A 261 2.56 32.71 -12.07
N ASN A 262 3.05 31.52 -11.69
CA ASN A 262 2.66 30.27 -12.33
C ASN A 262 1.17 29.92 -12.11
N PRO A 263 0.36 29.83 -13.18
CA PRO A 263 -1.07 29.52 -13.10
C PRO A 263 -1.38 28.18 -12.44
N GLN A 264 -0.48 27.19 -12.57
CA GLN A 264 -0.66 25.83 -12.06
C GLN A 264 -0.50 25.73 -10.54
N ASN A 265 0.10 26.73 -9.90
CA ASN A 265 0.30 26.72 -8.46
C ASN A 265 -1.02 26.97 -7.73
N SER A 266 -1.27 26.17 -6.68
CA SER A 266 -2.41 26.33 -5.80
C SER A 266 -2.40 27.68 -5.09
N ALA A 267 -3.58 28.15 -4.66
CA ALA A 267 -3.70 29.38 -3.88
C ALA A 267 -2.78 29.39 -2.65
N MET A 268 -2.69 28.24 -1.96
CA MET A 268 -1.83 28.08 -0.79
C MET A 268 -0.34 28.15 -1.14
N ALA A 269 0.09 27.53 -2.25
CA ALA A 269 1.47 27.61 -2.70
C ALA A 269 1.89 29.05 -3.06
N ARG A 270 1.00 29.81 -3.70
CA ARG A 270 1.23 31.23 -4.00
C ARG A 270 1.28 32.09 -2.74
N TYR A 271 0.44 31.80 -1.75
CA TYR A 271 0.48 32.48 -0.46
C TYR A 271 1.81 32.23 0.29
N GLU A 272 2.26 30.97 0.36
CA GLU A 272 3.56 30.63 0.98
C GLU A 272 4.73 31.30 0.23
N ALA A 273 4.69 31.31 -1.10
CA ALA A 273 5.68 32.00 -1.93
C ALA A 273 5.66 33.52 -1.69
N LEU A 274 4.48 34.13 -1.57
CA LEU A 274 4.34 35.57 -1.31
C LEU A 274 4.89 35.93 0.07
N LYS A 275 4.62 35.09 1.08
CA LYS A 275 5.19 35.21 2.41
C LYS A 275 6.71 35.16 2.37
N ALA A 276 7.30 34.16 1.71
CA ALA A 276 8.76 34.04 1.56
C ALA A 276 9.37 35.23 0.77
N TYR A 277 8.70 35.69 -0.28
CA TYR A 277 9.13 36.80 -1.12
C TYR A 277 9.16 38.14 -0.37
N LEU A 278 8.09 38.44 0.37
CA LEU A 278 8.01 39.68 1.13
C LEU A 278 8.93 39.68 2.35
N THR A 279 9.07 38.54 3.06
CA THR A 279 10.01 38.40 4.18
C THR A 279 11.48 38.54 3.73
N LEU A 280 11.80 38.16 2.49
CA LEU A 280 13.12 38.34 1.90
C LEU A 280 13.38 39.79 1.42
N GLY A 281 12.34 40.49 0.98
CA GLY A 281 12.45 41.87 0.50
C GLY A 281 12.34 42.96 1.58
N GLN A 282 11.68 42.68 2.71
CA GLN A 282 11.36 43.67 3.74
C GLN A 282 12.12 43.39 5.05
N THR A 283 12.94 44.34 5.51
CA THR A 283 13.73 44.22 6.74
C THR A 283 12.88 44.07 8.01
N GLU A 284 11.67 44.65 8.04
CA GLU A 284 10.79 44.63 9.21
C GLU A 284 10.19 43.24 9.50
N HIS A 285 10.03 42.43 8.46
CA HIS A 285 9.42 41.10 8.55
C HIS A 285 10.42 39.96 8.25
N PHE A 286 11.72 40.26 8.27
CA PHE A 286 12.74 39.27 7.95
C PHE A 286 12.73 38.10 8.94
N ASN A 287 12.49 36.90 8.41
CA ASN A 287 12.49 35.65 9.17
C ASN A 287 13.19 34.56 8.34
N PRO A 288 14.42 34.15 8.71
CA PRO A 288 15.20 33.20 7.93
C PRO A 288 14.56 31.80 7.88
N GLN A 289 13.84 31.39 8.93
CA GLN A 289 13.20 30.07 8.97
C GLN A 289 12.08 29.93 7.94
N ILE A 290 11.30 30.99 7.71
CA ILE A 290 10.23 30.99 6.70
C ILE A 290 10.82 30.79 5.30
N ILE A 291 11.90 31.50 4.99
CA ILE A 291 12.57 31.44 3.69
C ILE A 291 13.19 30.04 3.51
N GLU A 292 13.92 29.55 4.51
CA GLU A 292 14.54 28.21 4.49
C GLU A 292 13.49 27.11 4.27
N SER A 293 12.41 27.10 5.05
CA SER A 293 11.37 26.08 4.95
C SER A 293 10.68 26.05 3.59
N TRP A 294 10.45 27.21 2.98
CA TRP A 294 9.85 27.31 1.64
C TRP A 294 10.78 26.72 0.56
N PHE A 295 12.06 27.12 0.54
CA PHE A 295 13.02 26.61 -0.45
C PHE A 295 13.28 25.11 -0.27
N LEU A 296 13.41 24.62 0.97
CA LEU A 296 13.54 23.18 1.23
C LEU A 296 12.35 22.37 0.69
N LYS A 297 11.13 22.92 0.79
CA LYS A 297 9.92 22.30 0.23
C LYS A 297 9.95 22.29 -1.30
N GLN A 298 10.44 23.35 -1.94
CA GLN A 298 10.57 23.41 -3.41
C GLN A 298 11.67 22.48 -3.94
N TRP A 299 12.78 22.35 -3.21
CA TRP A 299 13.94 21.55 -3.60
C TRP A 299 13.84 20.07 -3.22
N HIS A 300 12.68 19.62 -2.73
CA HIS A 300 12.41 18.21 -2.38
C HIS A 300 12.74 17.24 -3.52
N ASN A 301 12.47 17.63 -4.78
CA ASN A 301 12.68 16.77 -5.94
C ASN A 301 14.13 16.73 -6.44
N LEU A 302 15.03 17.55 -5.88
CA LEU A 302 16.43 17.54 -6.23
C LEU A 302 17.16 16.37 -5.54
N PRO A 303 18.27 15.87 -6.11
CA PRO A 303 19.08 14.85 -5.44
C PRO A 303 19.57 15.35 -4.06
N ALA A 304 19.52 14.51 -3.04
CA ALA A 304 19.81 14.89 -1.65
C ALA A 304 21.19 15.59 -1.47
N ALA A 305 22.20 15.20 -2.25
CA ALA A 305 23.51 15.84 -2.24
C ALA A 305 23.46 17.29 -2.75
N VAL A 306 22.61 17.59 -3.74
CA VAL A 306 22.41 18.94 -4.29
C VAL A 306 21.61 19.79 -3.32
N THR A 307 20.51 19.24 -2.78
CA THR A 307 19.67 19.94 -1.79
C THR A 307 20.49 20.34 -0.56
N LYS A 308 21.36 19.46 -0.06
CA LYS A 308 22.24 19.77 1.09
C LYS A 308 23.22 20.90 0.82
N LYS A 309 23.81 20.95 -0.39
CA LYS A 309 24.72 22.04 -0.79
C LYS A 309 23.97 23.36 -0.95
N GLN A 310 22.79 23.34 -1.58
CA GLN A 310 21.96 24.54 -1.75
C GLN A 310 21.40 25.07 -0.43
N ASP A 311 20.97 24.19 0.47
CA ASP A 311 20.55 24.55 1.84
C ASP A 311 21.69 25.21 2.62
N ALA A 312 22.90 24.65 2.55
CA ALA A 312 24.07 25.25 3.18
C ALA A 312 24.40 26.64 2.61
N LEU A 313 24.29 26.81 1.29
CA LEU A 313 24.49 28.10 0.62
C LEU A 313 23.41 29.12 0.99
N LEU A 314 22.14 28.69 1.07
CA LEU A 314 21.01 29.51 1.53
C LEU A 314 21.22 29.97 2.97
N LYS A 315 21.62 29.07 3.87
CA LYS A 315 21.95 29.40 5.26
C LYS A 315 23.10 30.38 5.37
N GLU A 316 24.13 30.22 4.54
CA GLU A 316 25.24 31.16 4.52
C GLU A 316 24.79 32.55 4.08
N PHE A 317 23.97 32.64 3.04
CA PHE A 317 23.34 33.90 2.59
C PHE A 317 22.48 34.54 3.69
N LEU A 318 21.56 33.79 4.31
CA LEU A 318 20.65 34.30 5.33
C LEU A 318 21.37 34.77 6.61
N ASN A 319 22.58 34.28 6.87
CA ASN A 319 23.42 34.69 7.99
C ASN A 319 24.34 35.89 7.67
N THR A 320 24.38 36.37 6.42
CA THR A 320 25.17 37.56 6.08
C THR A 320 24.55 38.83 6.68
N PRO A 321 25.35 39.87 6.98
CA PRO A 321 24.80 41.12 7.50
C PRO A 321 23.90 41.80 6.45
N ASN A 322 22.62 41.96 6.78
CA ASN A 322 21.58 42.60 5.97
C ASN A 322 21.23 41.86 4.65
N PRO A 323 20.74 40.61 4.72
CA PRO A 323 20.36 39.82 3.54
C PRO A 323 19.04 40.31 2.90
N ALA A 324 18.27 41.15 3.61
CA ALA A 324 16.93 41.61 3.23
C ALA A 324 16.96 42.93 2.43
N LYS A 325 17.57 42.92 1.25
CA LYS A 325 17.66 44.09 0.34
C LYS A 325 17.39 43.76 -1.12
N ILE A 326 16.48 42.82 -1.36
CA ILE A 326 16.04 42.52 -2.73
C ILE A 326 15.04 43.57 -3.20
N ILE A 327 15.15 43.97 -4.47
CA ILE A 327 14.15 44.85 -5.10
C ILE A 327 12.89 44.01 -5.37
N VAL A 328 11.83 44.28 -4.61
CA VAL A 328 10.54 43.61 -4.72
C VAL A 328 9.80 44.13 -5.96
N ASN A 329 9.28 43.22 -6.78
CA ASN A 329 8.38 43.57 -7.88
C ASN A 329 6.97 43.87 -7.32
N GLU A 330 6.69 45.15 -7.08
CA GLU A 330 5.43 45.62 -6.51
C GLU A 330 4.20 45.24 -7.37
N GLN A 331 4.34 45.18 -8.70
CA GLN A 331 3.24 44.77 -9.57
C GLN A 331 2.87 43.30 -9.35
N LEU A 332 3.87 42.41 -9.34
CA LEU A 332 3.65 40.98 -9.10
C LEU A 332 3.05 40.71 -7.70
N VAL A 333 3.52 41.46 -6.69
CA VAL A 333 2.95 41.40 -5.33
C VAL A 333 1.48 41.80 -5.34
N ASN A 334 1.14 42.91 -5.99
CA ASN A 334 -0.24 43.39 -6.06
C ASN A 334 -1.14 42.44 -6.86
N ASP A 335 -0.67 41.90 -7.98
CA ASP A 335 -1.40 40.92 -8.79
C ASP A 335 -1.67 39.64 -8.00
N THR A 336 -0.68 39.15 -7.26
CA THR A 336 -0.83 37.97 -6.39
C THR A 336 -1.79 38.25 -5.24
N ARG A 337 -1.67 39.42 -4.58
CA ARG A 337 -2.60 39.84 -3.52
C ARG A 337 -4.02 39.92 -4.05
N ASN A 338 -4.24 40.51 -5.22
CA ASN A 338 -5.55 40.61 -5.85
C ASN A 338 -6.15 39.23 -6.13
N TYR A 339 -5.36 38.31 -6.68
CA TYR A 339 -5.77 36.93 -6.90
C TYR A 339 -6.18 36.22 -5.60
N LEU A 340 -5.33 36.27 -4.57
CA LEU A 340 -5.63 35.63 -3.28
C LEU A 340 -6.84 36.26 -2.59
N ASN A 341 -6.97 37.58 -2.68
CA ASN A 341 -8.06 38.34 -2.08
C ASN A 341 -9.41 38.13 -2.80
N ALA A 342 -9.40 37.71 -4.07
CA ALA A 342 -10.60 37.35 -4.81
C ALA A 342 -11.20 35.99 -4.39
N LEU A 343 -10.45 35.15 -3.66
CA LEU A 343 -10.95 33.86 -3.18
C LEU A 343 -11.98 34.03 -2.06
N PRO A 344 -12.94 33.09 -1.93
CA PRO A 344 -13.84 33.06 -0.78
C PRO A 344 -13.06 33.08 0.54
N GLN A 345 -13.44 34.01 1.45
CA GLN A 345 -12.71 34.23 2.70
C GLN A 345 -12.64 32.96 3.56
N ASN A 346 -13.71 32.17 3.59
CA ASN A 346 -13.76 30.88 4.28
C ASN A 346 -12.70 29.91 3.78
N TYR A 347 -12.53 29.78 2.46
CA TYR A 347 -11.54 28.92 1.83
C TYR A 347 -10.11 29.41 2.10
N LEU A 348 -9.85 30.71 1.88
CA LEU A 348 -8.50 31.28 2.05
C LEU A 348 -8.01 31.16 3.50
N TYR A 349 -8.78 31.67 4.46
CA TYR A 349 -8.38 31.66 5.87
C TYR A 349 -8.33 30.23 6.44
N TYR A 350 -9.23 29.34 6.01
CA TYR A 350 -9.17 27.95 6.41
C TYR A 350 -7.92 27.24 5.88
N SER A 351 -7.54 27.49 4.62
CA SER A 351 -6.32 26.93 4.03
C SER A 351 -5.07 27.35 4.80
N ILE A 352 -5.00 28.63 5.21
CA ILE A 352 -3.91 29.14 6.07
C ILE A 352 -3.99 28.49 7.46
N ALA A 353 -5.18 28.44 8.08
CA ALA A 353 -5.37 27.86 9.41
C ALA A 353 -4.93 26.38 9.48
N LYS A 354 -5.18 25.61 8.41
CA LYS A 354 -4.85 24.18 8.32
C LYS A 354 -3.34 23.91 8.45
N GLN A 355 -2.48 24.87 8.12
CA GLN A 355 -1.02 24.75 8.35
C GLN A 355 -0.64 24.65 9.83
N PHE A 356 -1.47 25.21 10.71
CA PHE A 356 -1.24 25.21 12.15
C PHE A 356 -1.90 24.03 12.88
N PHE A 357 -2.57 23.14 12.14
CA PHE A 357 -3.22 21.98 12.75
C PHE A 357 -2.18 20.92 13.15
N PRO A 358 -2.50 20.05 14.13
CA PRO A 358 -1.64 18.93 14.50
C PRO A 358 -1.29 18.06 13.28
N GLN A 359 0.00 17.73 13.11
CA GLN A 359 0.50 16.96 11.96
C GLN A 359 0.66 15.45 12.26
N GLU A 360 0.23 15.01 13.43
CA GLU A 360 0.24 13.60 13.81
C GLU A 360 -0.70 12.80 12.91
N MET A 361 -0.29 11.58 12.52
CA MET A 361 -1.05 10.71 11.63
C MET A 361 -1.59 9.49 12.39
N VAL A 362 -2.83 9.11 12.08
CA VAL A 362 -3.50 7.89 12.56
C VAL A 362 -3.48 6.87 11.44
N LYS A 363 -2.93 5.68 11.71
CA LYS A 363 -2.90 4.58 10.74
C LYS A 363 -4.23 3.83 10.71
N VAL A 364 -4.64 3.44 9.51
CA VAL A 364 -5.82 2.61 9.25
C VAL A 364 -5.40 1.45 8.37
N ASP A 365 -5.62 0.24 8.87
CA ASP A 365 -5.39 -0.98 8.11
C ASP A 365 -6.59 -1.90 8.23
N VAL A 366 -7.19 -2.19 7.08
CA VAL A 366 -8.41 -3.00 6.94
C VAL A 366 -8.25 -3.91 5.72
N GLU A 367 -7.82 -5.14 5.97
CA GLU A 367 -7.65 -6.12 4.89
C GLU A 367 -8.97 -6.44 4.18
N GLY A 368 -8.89 -6.69 2.87
CA GLY A 368 -10.06 -6.97 2.03
C GLY A 368 -10.78 -5.72 1.52
N PHE A 369 -10.34 -4.53 1.93
CA PHE A 369 -10.80 -3.24 1.42
C PHE A 369 -9.70 -2.51 0.67
N ALA A 370 -10.06 -1.85 -0.42
CA ALA A 370 -9.23 -0.85 -1.08
C ALA A 370 -9.52 0.51 -0.42
N LEU A 371 -8.66 0.95 0.50
CA LEU A 371 -8.79 2.22 1.19
C LEU A 371 -8.23 3.38 0.34
N THR A 372 -8.87 4.55 0.42
CA THR A 372 -8.34 5.78 -0.22
C THR A 372 -7.00 6.22 0.36
N VAL A 373 -6.87 6.10 1.68
CA VAL A 373 -5.68 6.46 2.45
C VAL A 373 -5.50 5.43 3.56
N HIS A 374 -4.24 5.10 3.88
CA HIS A 374 -3.87 4.17 4.96
C HIS A 374 -3.43 4.91 6.22
N GLU A 375 -3.34 6.24 6.15
CA GLU A 375 -3.10 7.11 7.28
C GLU A 375 -3.81 8.44 7.06
N PHE A 376 -4.28 9.05 8.16
CA PHE A 376 -4.95 10.34 8.10
C PHE A 376 -4.61 11.21 9.31
N PRO A 377 -4.63 12.55 9.18
CA PRO A 377 -4.27 13.43 10.28
C PRO A 377 -5.18 13.31 11.50
N THR A 378 -4.62 13.42 12.71
CA THR A 378 -5.35 13.29 13.99
C THR A 378 -6.49 14.30 14.13
N TYR A 379 -6.43 15.45 13.46
CA TYR A 379 -7.52 16.42 13.49
C TYR A 379 -8.84 15.88 12.89
N TYR A 380 -8.83 14.85 12.02
CA TYR A 380 -10.05 14.17 11.57
C TYR A 380 -10.62 13.15 12.59
N THR A 381 -10.01 13.01 13.76
CA THR A 381 -10.59 12.25 14.88
C THR A 381 -11.48 13.16 15.73
N LYS A 382 -12.40 12.57 16.49
CA LYS A 382 -13.24 13.34 17.42
C LYS A 382 -12.42 14.10 18.46
N SER A 383 -11.36 13.51 19.02
CA SER A 383 -10.47 14.20 19.98
C SER A 383 -9.70 15.34 19.31
N GLY A 384 -9.15 15.10 18.12
CA GLY A 384 -8.44 16.10 17.34
C GLY A 384 -9.32 17.28 16.91
N PHE A 385 -10.61 17.03 16.61
CA PHE A 385 -11.57 18.10 16.34
C PHE A 385 -11.70 19.06 17.53
N HIS A 386 -11.86 18.52 18.74
CA HIS A 386 -11.95 19.35 19.95
C HIS A 386 -10.63 20.09 20.23
N GLN A 387 -9.49 19.44 20.01
CA GLN A 387 -8.17 20.06 20.16
C GLN A 387 -7.99 21.25 19.20
N VAL A 388 -8.34 21.09 17.92
CA VAL A 388 -8.27 22.19 16.94
C VAL A 388 -9.21 23.32 17.33
N LEU A 389 -10.44 23.03 17.77
CA LEU A 389 -11.37 24.07 18.23
C LEU A 389 -10.83 24.87 19.43
N GLN A 390 -10.11 24.22 20.36
CA GLN A 390 -9.45 24.90 21.47
C GLN A 390 -8.28 25.79 21.02
N GLN A 391 -7.59 25.40 19.94
CA GLN A 391 -6.47 26.15 19.38
C GLN A 391 -6.90 27.27 18.42
N LEU A 392 -8.15 27.29 17.95
CA LEU A 392 -8.65 28.31 17.01
C LEU A 392 -8.39 29.76 17.44
N PRO A 393 -8.54 30.16 18.72
CA PRO A 393 -8.21 31.54 19.14
C PRO A 393 -6.74 31.89 18.90
N GLU A 394 -5.81 30.99 19.24
CA GLU A 394 -4.38 31.19 19.01
C GLU A 394 -4.04 31.22 17.51
N ILE A 395 -4.60 30.29 16.73
CA ILE A 395 -4.45 30.24 15.27
C ILE A 395 -4.99 31.53 14.64
N SER A 396 -6.15 32.02 15.08
CA SER A 396 -6.72 33.27 14.60
C SER A 396 -5.83 34.49 14.91
N SER A 397 -5.14 34.49 16.06
CA SER A 397 -4.17 35.53 16.41
C SER A 397 -2.95 35.50 15.49
N LYS A 398 -2.41 34.30 15.21
CA LYS A 398 -1.30 34.12 14.25
C LYS A 398 -1.67 34.57 12.85
N ILE A 399 -2.87 34.21 12.35
CA ILE A 399 -3.36 34.66 11.04
C ILE A 399 -3.48 36.19 11.00
N LYS A 400 -3.97 36.83 12.08
CA LYS A 400 -4.04 38.29 12.18
C LYS A 400 -2.65 38.94 12.11
N GLN A 401 -1.65 38.35 12.77
CA GLN A 401 -0.25 38.81 12.68
C GLN A 401 0.35 38.67 11.28
N GLU A 402 -0.19 37.79 10.44
CA GLU A 402 0.27 37.54 9.07
C GLU A 402 -0.55 38.30 8.00
N GLN A 403 -1.51 39.14 8.39
CA GLN A 403 -2.38 39.88 7.45
C GLN A 403 -1.64 40.88 6.56
N TRP A 404 -0.48 41.37 6.99
CA TRP A 404 0.39 42.25 6.20
C TRP A 404 0.79 41.63 4.84
N ILE A 405 0.82 40.29 4.75
CA ILE A 405 1.11 39.55 3.51
C ILE A 405 0.01 39.82 2.46
N LEU A 406 -1.26 39.81 2.87
CA LEU A 406 -2.41 40.01 1.98
C LEU A 406 -2.72 41.49 1.72
N GLY A 407 -2.09 42.41 2.48
CA GLY A 407 -2.36 43.85 2.39
C GLY A 407 -3.75 44.23 2.90
N ARG A 408 -4.32 43.47 3.84
CA ARG A 408 -5.67 43.71 4.40
C ARG A 408 -5.61 44.18 5.86
N SER A 409 -6.53 45.07 6.21
CA SER A 409 -6.70 45.62 7.58
C SER A 409 -7.99 45.17 8.26
N GLU A 410 -8.86 44.42 7.58
CA GLU A 410 -10.22 44.12 8.07
C GLU A 410 -10.27 43.08 9.21
N GLN A 411 -11.14 43.37 10.19
CA GLN A 411 -11.49 42.51 11.33
C GLN A 411 -12.63 41.56 10.96
N ALA A 412 -12.41 40.63 10.03
CA ALA A 412 -13.33 39.51 9.88
C ALA A 412 -13.38 38.71 11.18
N GLU A 413 -14.57 38.26 11.59
CA GLU A 413 -14.72 37.30 12.70
C GLU A 413 -14.17 35.94 12.25
N LEU A 414 -12.86 35.74 12.39
CA LEU A 414 -12.17 34.55 11.89
C LEU A 414 -12.64 33.27 12.59
N ILE A 415 -12.91 33.32 13.90
CA ILE A 415 -13.24 32.11 14.68
C ILE A 415 -14.51 31.40 14.18
N PRO A 416 -15.69 32.05 14.06
CA PRO A 416 -16.89 31.38 13.56
C PRO A 416 -16.73 30.89 12.12
N LEU A 417 -16.06 31.67 11.27
CA LEU A 417 -15.78 31.31 9.88
C LEU A 417 -14.88 30.06 9.77
N LEU A 418 -13.77 30.02 10.52
CA LEU A 418 -12.85 28.87 10.53
C LEU A 418 -13.52 27.64 11.12
N LYS A 419 -14.32 27.81 12.18
CA LYS A 419 -15.08 26.73 12.80
C LYS A 419 -16.05 26.07 11.81
N GLN A 420 -16.80 26.88 11.04
CA GLN A 420 -17.73 26.37 10.04
C GLN A 420 -17.00 25.70 8.87
N ALA A 421 -15.93 26.32 8.35
CA ALA A 421 -15.12 25.76 7.28
C ALA A 421 -14.49 24.41 7.69
N TYR A 422 -13.99 24.33 8.92
CA TYR A 422 -13.42 23.10 9.46
C TYR A 422 -14.46 21.99 9.64
N GLY A 423 -15.65 22.32 10.15
CA GLY A 423 -16.76 21.37 10.24
C GLY A 423 -17.14 20.80 8.87
N TYR A 424 -17.21 21.65 7.86
CA TYR A 424 -17.49 21.23 6.47
C TYR A 424 -16.39 20.33 5.89
N ASP A 425 -15.11 20.69 6.06
CA ASP A 425 -13.98 19.86 5.61
C ASP A 425 -13.96 18.50 6.32
N TYR A 426 -14.24 18.48 7.62
CA TYR A 426 -14.31 17.25 8.43
C TYR A 426 -15.39 16.30 7.90
N VAL A 427 -16.60 16.80 7.69
CA VAL A 427 -17.72 16.00 7.14
C VAL A 427 -17.38 15.50 5.74
N THR A 428 -16.90 16.40 4.88
CA THR A 428 -16.58 16.09 3.48
C THR A 428 -15.47 15.04 3.37
N TRP A 429 -14.47 15.11 4.26
CA TRP A 429 -13.38 14.14 4.32
C TRP A 429 -13.92 12.75 4.67
N TRP A 430 -14.71 12.60 5.73
CA TRP A 430 -15.30 11.32 6.13
C TRP A 430 -16.28 10.77 5.09
N GLN A 431 -17.14 11.60 4.51
CA GLN A 431 -18.02 11.19 3.41
C GLN A 431 -17.25 10.70 2.19
N THR A 432 -16.15 11.37 1.85
CA THR A 432 -15.28 10.96 0.74
C THR A 432 -14.55 9.66 1.05
N PHE A 433 -14.02 9.52 2.26
CA PHE A 433 -13.38 8.30 2.73
C PHE A 433 -14.34 7.11 2.67
N MET A 434 -15.56 7.27 3.18
CA MET A 434 -16.61 6.25 3.15
C MET A 434 -17.03 5.84 1.74
N ARG A 435 -17.25 6.81 0.86
CA ARG A 435 -17.69 6.55 -0.52
C ARG A 435 -16.62 5.87 -1.37
N LYS A 436 -15.36 6.27 -1.21
CA LYS A 436 -14.26 5.80 -2.07
C LYS A 436 -13.51 4.60 -1.49
N SER A 437 -13.63 4.31 -0.21
CA SER A 437 -13.10 3.08 0.38
C SER A 437 -14.13 1.99 0.17
N GLN A 438 -13.75 0.91 -0.51
CA GLN A 438 -14.69 -0.12 -0.96
C GLN A 438 -14.06 -1.52 -0.86
N PRO A 439 -14.85 -2.60 -0.79
CA PRO A 439 -14.33 -3.95 -0.88
C PRO A 439 -13.47 -4.12 -2.14
N MET A 440 -12.41 -4.94 -2.04
CA MET A 440 -11.58 -5.25 -3.20
C MET A 440 -12.42 -5.96 -4.29
N HIS A 441 -12.33 -5.48 -5.53
CA HIS A 441 -12.99 -6.11 -6.67
C HIS A 441 -12.40 -7.50 -6.98
N TYR A 442 -13.22 -8.42 -7.43
CA TYR A 442 -12.79 -9.74 -7.93
C TYR A 442 -13.48 -10.14 -9.23
N GLN A 443 -12.81 -10.96 -10.04
CA GLN A 443 -13.31 -11.43 -11.35
C GLN A 443 -13.40 -12.95 -11.47
N THR A 444 -13.03 -13.67 -10.41
CA THR A 444 -13.12 -15.13 -10.34
C THR A 444 -13.64 -15.58 -8.98
N TYR A 445 -14.21 -16.78 -8.90
CA TYR A 445 -14.65 -17.33 -7.61
C TYR A 445 -13.49 -17.53 -6.63
N GLN A 446 -12.27 -17.81 -7.11
CA GLN A 446 -11.10 -17.97 -6.25
C GLN A 446 -10.71 -16.64 -5.59
N GLU A 447 -10.64 -15.56 -6.38
CA GLU A 447 -10.38 -14.20 -5.87
C GLU A 447 -11.50 -13.74 -4.93
N GLY A 448 -12.76 -13.92 -5.33
CA GLY A 448 -13.92 -13.54 -4.52
C GLY A 448 -13.93 -14.25 -3.17
N ARG A 449 -13.61 -15.54 -3.15
CA ARG A 449 -13.45 -16.29 -1.90
C ARG A 449 -12.35 -15.68 -1.03
N ILE A 450 -11.19 -15.34 -1.59
CA ILE A 450 -10.09 -14.73 -0.83
C ILE A 450 -10.51 -13.38 -0.24
N VAL A 451 -11.16 -12.52 -1.03
CA VAL A 451 -11.63 -11.21 -0.58
C VAL A 451 -12.64 -11.35 0.55
N VAL A 452 -13.74 -12.11 0.34
CA VAL A 452 -14.79 -12.27 1.35
C VAL A 452 -14.24 -12.93 2.61
N LYS A 453 -13.34 -13.91 2.48
CA LYS A 453 -12.67 -14.55 3.62
C LYS A 453 -11.80 -13.56 4.41
N LYS A 454 -11.02 -12.69 3.75
CA LYS A 454 -10.21 -11.66 4.43
C LYS A 454 -11.09 -10.66 5.18
N ILE A 455 -12.17 -10.21 4.55
CA ILE A 455 -13.16 -9.32 5.16
C ILE A 455 -13.72 -9.95 6.44
N GLN A 456 -14.06 -11.23 6.38
CA GLN A 456 -14.60 -11.97 7.53
C GLN A 456 -13.56 -12.16 8.64
N GLN A 457 -12.36 -12.64 8.31
CA GLN A 457 -11.31 -12.95 9.29
C GLN A 457 -10.81 -11.72 10.04
N THR A 458 -10.77 -10.58 9.37
CA THR A 458 -10.31 -9.32 9.97
C THR A 458 -11.44 -8.48 10.56
N ALA A 459 -12.70 -8.94 10.47
CA ALA A 459 -13.90 -8.20 10.81
C ALA A 459 -13.91 -6.78 10.19
N ALA A 460 -13.55 -6.69 8.90
CA ALA A 460 -13.29 -5.43 8.21
C ALA A 460 -14.45 -4.43 8.30
N PHE A 461 -15.69 -4.89 8.09
CA PHE A 461 -16.90 -4.07 8.24
C PHE A 461 -17.04 -3.48 9.66
N ASP A 462 -16.78 -4.27 10.69
CA ASP A 462 -16.88 -3.82 12.09
C ASP A 462 -15.76 -2.84 12.46
N LYS A 463 -14.54 -3.07 11.98
CA LYS A 463 -13.41 -2.14 12.13
C LYS A 463 -13.68 -0.79 11.47
N LEU A 464 -14.20 -0.78 10.24
CA LEU A 464 -14.53 0.46 9.54
C LEU A 464 -15.73 1.16 10.20
N LEU A 465 -16.76 0.41 10.57
CA LEU A 465 -17.91 0.96 11.29
C LEU A 465 -17.47 1.61 12.59
N SER A 466 -16.72 0.89 13.42
CA SER A 466 -16.25 1.41 14.71
C SER A 466 -15.32 2.61 14.54
N LEU A 467 -14.42 2.61 13.56
CA LEU A 467 -13.56 3.76 13.24
C LEU A 467 -14.38 5.00 12.89
N ILE A 468 -15.33 4.86 11.96
CA ILE A 468 -16.16 5.98 11.51
C ILE A 468 -17.04 6.45 12.67
N GLN A 469 -17.73 5.54 13.37
CA GLN A 469 -18.57 5.88 14.52
C GLN A 469 -17.77 6.57 15.63
N GLN A 470 -16.54 6.15 15.93
CA GLN A 470 -15.70 6.84 16.91
C GLN A 470 -15.37 8.28 16.48
N ALA A 471 -15.22 8.53 15.18
CA ALA A 471 -14.95 9.84 14.63
C ALA A 471 -16.21 10.70 14.40
N THR A 472 -17.41 10.13 14.30
CA THR A 472 -18.63 10.87 13.91
C THR A 472 -19.75 10.84 14.94
N LYS A 473 -19.69 9.96 15.97
CA LYS A 473 -20.75 9.81 16.96
C LYS A 473 -20.94 11.07 17.81
N ALA A 474 -22.20 11.43 18.04
CA ALA A 474 -22.57 12.57 18.86
C ALA A 474 -21.94 12.53 20.27
N ASP A 475 -21.55 13.69 20.78
CA ASP A 475 -21.26 13.89 22.19
C ASP A 475 -22.56 13.97 22.98
N LEU A 476 -22.81 12.94 23.79
CA LEU A 476 -24.02 12.82 24.60
C LEU A 476 -24.02 13.77 25.81
N ASN A 477 -22.85 14.22 26.25
CA ASN A 477 -22.73 15.08 27.43
C ASN A 477 -23.07 16.54 27.10
N ASN A 478 -22.99 16.93 25.83
CA ASN A 478 -23.26 18.29 25.39
C ASN A 478 -23.95 18.32 24.02
N ALA A 479 -25.29 18.32 24.05
CA ALA A 479 -26.13 18.34 22.85
C ALA A 479 -25.88 19.58 21.96
N SER A 480 -25.55 20.73 22.54
CA SER A 480 -25.26 21.97 21.82
C SER A 480 -23.78 22.14 21.44
N SER A 481 -22.98 21.08 21.57
CA SER A 481 -21.57 21.14 21.16
C SER A 481 -21.43 21.47 19.67
N PRO A 482 -20.40 22.25 19.30
CA PRO A 482 -20.03 22.50 17.90
C PRO A 482 -19.92 21.23 17.06
N PHE A 483 -19.38 20.17 17.66
CA PHE A 483 -19.20 18.89 16.99
C PHE A 483 -20.55 18.27 16.62
N ASN A 484 -21.52 18.29 17.53
CA ASN A 484 -22.85 17.75 17.23
C ASN A 484 -23.54 18.54 16.12
N GLN A 485 -23.49 19.87 16.19
CA GLN A 485 -24.14 20.74 15.20
C GLN A 485 -23.55 20.61 13.79
N LEU A 486 -22.23 20.56 13.68
CA LEU A 486 -21.51 20.60 12.40
C LEU A 486 -21.24 19.20 11.82
N VAL A 487 -20.99 18.20 12.67
CA VAL A 487 -20.52 16.87 12.25
C VAL A 487 -21.56 15.80 12.55
N ALA A 488 -21.91 15.56 13.82
CA ALA A 488 -22.65 14.35 14.20
C ALA A 488 -24.05 14.26 13.56
N THR A 489 -24.70 15.39 13.30
CA THR A 489 -25.99 15.49 12.60
C THR A 489 -25.94 14.94 11.17
N GLN A 490 -24.79 14.97 10.51
CA GLN A 490 -24.60 14.48 9.14
C GLN A 490 -24.42 12.96 9.06
N PHE A 491 -24.22 12.28 10.19
CA PHE A 491 -23.94 10.85 10.27
C PHE A 491 -24.92 10.12 11.21
N THR A 492 -26.10 10.67 11.46
CA THR A 492 -27.07 10.13 12.42
C THR A 492 -27.48 8.71 12.08
N GLU A 493 -27.94 8.46 10.86
CA GLU A 493 -28.38 7.12 10.41
C GLU A 493 -27.29 6.07 10.58
N PHE A 494 -26.07 6.40 10.16
CA PHE A 494 -24.91 5.52 10.30
C PHE A 494 -24.52 5.27 11.77
N ASN A 495 -24.59 6.30 12.62
CA ASN A 495 -24.28 6.19 14.04
C ASN A 495 -25.35 5.43 14.86
N LEU A 496 -26.58 5.32 14.34
CA LEU A 496 -27.67 4.55 14.95
C LEU A 496 -27.59 3.05 14.66
N MET A 497 -26.65 2.62 13.80
CA MET A 497 -26.43 1.21 13.50
C MET A 497 -26.08 0.41 14.75
N SER A 498 -26.83 -0.66 14.96
CA SER A 498 -26.62 -1.57 16.08
C SER A 498 -25.56 -2.63 15.75
N SER A 499 -24.94 -3.20 16.78
CA SER A 499 -23.99 -4.31 16.62
C SER A 499 -24.65 -5.57 16.07
N SER A 500 -25.96 -5.77 16.26
CA SER A 500 -26.67 -6.94 15.72
C SER A 500 -26.79 -6.90 14.19
N ASN A 501 -26.96 -5.71 13.59
CA ASN A 501 -26.98 -5.58 12.12
C ASN A 501 -25.63 -6.01 11.50
N VAL A 502 -24.52 -5.70 12.17
CA VAL A 502 -23.17 -6.08 11.72
C VAL A 502 -22.95 -7.58 11.87
N GLN A 503 -23.41 -8.17 12.97
CA GLN A 503 -23.33 -9.61 13.19
C GLN A 503 -24.13 -10.40 12.16
N ASP A 504 -25.33 -9.94 11.83
CA ASP A 504 -26.15 -10.55 10.79
C ASP A 504 -25.48 -10.44 9.41
N LEU A 505 -24.93 -9.26 9.05
CA LEU A 505 -24.14 -9.08 7.84
C LEU A 505 -22.93 -10.04 7.81
N GLN A 506 -22.20 -10.18 8.91
CA GLN A 506 -21.07 -11.13 9.00
C GLN A 506 -21.51 -12.58 8.77
N GLN A 507 -22.69 -12.96 9.26
CA GLN A 507 -23.27 -14.28 9.01
C GLN A 507 -23.64 -14.47 7.53
N LYS A 508 -24.26 -13.47 6.89
CA LYS A 508 -24.56 -13.52 5.44
C LYS A 508 -23.31 -13.59 4.59
N LEU A 509 -22.27 -12.83 4.93
CA LEU A 509 -20.98 -12.88 4.25
C LEU A 509 -20.30 -14.25 4.37
N LYS A 510 -20.45 -14.92 5.52
CA LYS A 510 -19.97 -16.29 5.72
C LYS A 510 -20.72 -17.28 4.83
N ASP A 511 -22.02 -17.13 4.69
CA ASP A 511 -22.83 -17.99 3.81
C ASP A 511 -22.45 -17.79 2.34
N VAL A 512 -22.17 -16.54 1.94
CA VAL A 512 -21.66 -16.21 0.60
C VAL A 512 -20.24 -16.75 0.38
N GLU A 513 -19.32 -16.66 1.35
CA GLU A 513 -17.97 -17.26 1.22
C GLU A 513 -18.05 -18.76 0.97
N ARG A 514 -18.88 -19.47 1.74
CA ARG A 514 -19.08 -20.92 1.58
C ARG A 514 -19.69 -21.24 0.22
N PHE A 515 -20.62 -20.42 -0.23
CA PHE A 515 -21.25 -20.55 -1.54
C PHE A 515 -20.24 -20.36 -2.69
N ILE A 516 -19.47 -19.27 -2.67
CA ILE A 516 -18.39 -19.01 -3.63
C ILE A 516 -17.36 -20.14 -3.60
N ALA A 517 -16.99 -20.62 -2.41
CA ALA A 517 -16.04 -21.72 -2.26
C ALA A 517 -16.53 -23.03 -2.90
N THR A 518 -17.84 -23.29 -2.82
CA THR A 518 -18.47 -24.45 -3.47
C THR A 518 -18.41 -24.28 -4.99
N LEU A 519 -18.82 -23.12 -5.52
CA LEU A 519 -18.79 -22.82 -6.96
C LEU A 519 -17.37 -22.86 -7.53
N ALA A 520 -16.37 -22.41 -6.78
CA ALA A 520 -14.97 -22.45 -7.20
C ALA A 520 -14.44 -23.88 -7.43
N MET A 521 -15.10 -24.91 -6.87
CA MET A 521 -14.72 -26.31 -7.00
C MET A 521 -15.55 -27.07 -8.05
N VAL A 522 -16.68 -26.53 -8.47
CA VAL A 522 -17.57 -27.18 -9.45
C VAL A 522 -16.95 -27.10 -10.85
N GLN A 523 -16.92 -28.23 -11.56
CA GLN A 523 -16.39 -28.34 -12.92
C GLN A 523 -17.46 -28.91 -13.88
N ASP A 524 -18.62 -28.26 -13.94
CA ASP A 524 -19.76 -28.71 -14.75
C ASP A 524 -20.06 -27.82 -15.97
N GLY A 525 -19.09 -26.98 -16.35
CA GLY A 525 -19.21 -26.08 -17.50
C GLY A 525 -20.29 -25.01 -17.35
N GLY A 526 -20.58 -24.59 -16.11
CA GLY A 526 -21.53 -23.49 -15.80
C GLY A 526 -22.98 -23.94 -15.59
N LYS A 527 -23.26 -25.26 -15.59
CA LYS A 527 -24.61 -25.80 -15.43
C LYS A 527 -25.23 -25.44 -14.07
N THR A 528 -24.45 -25.56 -12.99
CA THR A 528 -24.89 -25.18 -11.64
C THR A 528 -25.19 -23.68 -11.57
N ALA A 529 -24.32 -22.85 -12.15
CA ALA A 529 -24.55 -21.41 -12.24
C ALA A 529 -25.85 -21.10 -13.00
N PHE A 530 -26.06 -21.73 -14.16
CA PHE A 530 -27.27 -21.58 -14.96
C PHE A 530 -28.54 -21.92 -14.17
N ASN A 531 -28.57 -23.04 -13.46
CA ASN A 531 -29.73 -23.44 -12.67
C ASN A 531 -30.05 -22.43 -11.54
N LEU A 532 -29.01 -21.91 -10.88
CA LEU A 532 -29.16 -20.90 -9.83
C LEU A 532 -29.67 -19.57 -10.40
N VAL A 533 -29.10 -19.12 -11.52
CA VAL A 533 -29.52 -17.91 -12.23
C VAL A 533 -30.97 -18.05 -12.71
N LYS A 534 -31.30 -19.16 -13.39
CA LYS A 534 -32.67 -19.47 -13.85
C LYS A 534 -33.67 -19.48 -12.71
N ALA A 535 -33.35 -20.12 -11.58
CA ALA A 535 -34.22 -20.13 -10.40
C ALA A 535 -34.51 -18.71 -9.92
N ARG A 536 -33.47 -17.87 -9.82
CA ARG A 536 -33.60 -16.48 -9.37
C ARG A 536 -34.41 -15.60 -10.33
N PHE A 537 -34.25 -15.75 -11.64
CA PHE A 537 -35.08 -15.04 -12.63
C PHE A 537 -36.56 -15.46 -12.64
N ASN A 538 -36.85 -16.67 -12.18
CA ASN A 538 -38.21 -17.18 -12.08
C ASN A 538 -38.89 -16.87 -10.73
N SER A 539 -38.14 -16.47 -9.71
CA SER A 539 -38.68 -16.23 -8.36
C SER A 539 -38.21 -14.90 -7.78
N ASP A 540 -39.17 -14.04 -7.43
CA ASP A 540 -38.89 -12.76 -6.76
C ASP A 540 -38.29 -12.93 -5.35
N ASN A 541 -38.48 -14.11 -4.73
CA ASN A 541 -38.04 -14.44 -3.37
C ASN A 541 -37.00 -15.57 -3.34
N ALA A 542 -35.94 -15.45 -4.14
CA ALA A 542 -34.84 -16.40 -4.09
C ALA A 542 -34.16 -16.39 -2.70
N SER A 543 -33.95 -17.58 -2.12
CA SER A 543 -33.36 -17.76 -0.77
C SER A 543 -31.86 -18.06 -0.82
N ASP A 544 -31.22 -17.96 -1.99
CA ASP A 544 -29.79 -18.22 -2.12
C ASP A 544 -28.94 -17.17 -1.38
N PRO A 545 -27.70 -17.51 -0.99
CA PRO A 545 -26.84 -16.61 -0.21
C PRO A 545 -26.59 -15.24 -0.87
N VAL A 546 -26.57 -15.16 -2.20
CA VAL A 546 -26.36 -13.91 -2.92
C VAL A 546 -27.60 -13.03 -2.79
N SER A 547 -28.80 -13.59 -3.03
CA SER A 547 -30.07 -12.87 -2.85
C SER A 547 -30.27 -12.38 -1.41
N GLN A 548 -29.89 -13.20 -0.42
CA GLN A 548 -29.93 -12.78 1.00
C GLN A 548 -28.97 -11.61 1.27
N LEU A 549 -27.79 -11.59 0.64
CA LEU A 549 -26.84 -10.49 0.77
C LEU A 549 -27.36 -9.20 0.12
N PHE A 550 -28.02 -9.29 -1.04
CA PHE A 550 -28.72 -8.15 -1.67
C PHE A 550 -29.78 -7.56 -0.75
N ASN A 551 -30.65 -8.41 -0.20
CA ASN A 551 -31.72 -7.99 0.70
C ASN A 551 -31.16 -7.36 1.98
N GLN A 552 -30.06 -7.91 2.52
CA GLN A 552 -29.37 -7.33 3.66
C GLN A 552 -28.82 -5.95 3.32
N GLY A 553 -28.15 -5.80 2.17
CA GLY A 553 -27.57 -4.54 1.73
C GLY A 553 -28.60 -3.39 1.70
N HIS A 554 -29.79 -3.65 1.14
CA HIS A 554 -30.88 -2.66 1.07
C HIS A 554 -31.40 -2.18 2.43
N GLN A 555 -31.17 -2.94 3.50
CA GLN A 555 -31.58 -2.57 4.87
C GLN A 555 -30.49 -1.80 5.62
N LEU A 556 -29.29 -1.69 5.05
CA LEU A 556 -28.15 -0.99 5.65
C LEU A 556 -28.09 0.47 5.17
N PRO A 557 -27.61 1.41 5.99
CA PRO A 557 -27.34 2.77 5.54
C PRO A 557 -26.06 2.83 4.69
N GLU A 558 -25.86 3.93 3.98
CA GLU A 558 -24.60 4.21 3.29
C GLU A 558 -23.45 4.42 4.29
N PRO A 559 -22.22 3.95 3.99
CA PRO A 559 -21.77 3.23 2.78
C PRO A 559 -21.93 1.69 2.83
N LEU A 560 -22.47 1.13 3.93
CA LEU A 560 -22.53 -0.33 4.10
C LEU A 560 -23.44 -1.00 3.07
N ASN A 561 -24.53 -0.32 2.68
CA ASN A 561 -25.35 -0.74 1.55
C ASN A 561 -24.49 -0.93 0.31
N HIS A 562 -23.82 0.12 -0.16
CA HIS A 562 -22.98 0.04 -1.35
C HIS A 562 -21.92 -1.08 -1.28
N TRP A 563 -21.19 -1.20 -0.17
CA TRP A 563 -20.18 -2.26 0.00
C TRP A 563 -20.77 -3.67 -0.07
N THR A 564 -21.94 -3.87 0.55
CA THR A 564 -22.64 -5.16 0.58
C THR A 564 -23.18 -5.51 -0.81
N GLN A 565 -23.80 -4.52 -1.48
CA GLN A 565 -24.31 -4.63 -2.84
C GLN A 565 -23.20 -4.93 -3.83
N GLN A 566 -22.03 -4.30 -3.70
CA GLN A 566 -20.88 -4.57 -4.57
C GLN A 566 -20.46 -6.04 -4.48
N LEU A 567 -20.29 -6.58 -3.27
CA LEU A 567 -19.92 -7.99 -3.10
C LEU A 567 -20.98 -8.93 -3.68
N ALA A 568 -22.27 -8.63 -3.50
CA ALA A 568 -23.36 -9.42 -4.06
C ALA A 568 -23.39 -9.35 -5.60
N ASN A 569 -23.23 -8.15 -6.17
CA ASN A 569 -23.18 -7.90 -7.61
C ASN A 569 -22.01 -8.60 -8.28
N GLU A 570 -20.82 -8.57 -7.68
CA GLU A 570 -19.64 -9.24 -8.24
C GLU A 570 -19.87 -10.76 -8.30
N THR A 571 -20.38 -11.39 -7.23
CA THR A 571 -20.73 -12.83 -7.26
C THR A 571 -21.83 -13.12 -8.28
N TRP A 572 -22.84 -12.25 -8.37
CA TRP A 572 -23.93 -12.38 -9.34
C TRP A 572 -23.44 -12.30 -10.78
N SER A 573 -22.52 -11.38 -11.09
CA SER A 573 -21.94 -11.23 -12.42
C SER A 573 -21.16 -12.48 -12.85
N LEU A 574 -20.47 -13.15 -11.92
CA LEU A 574 -19.79 -14.42 -12.20
C LEU A 574 -20.79 -15.53 -12.54
N LEU A 575 -21.88 -15.62 -11.78
CA LEU A 575 -22.96 -16.58 -12.07
C LEU A 575 -23.57 -16.34 -13.47
N ILE A 576 -23.82 -15.09 -13.85
CA ILE A 576 -24.33 -14.74 -15.18
C ILE A 576 -23.32 -15.12 -16.27
N LYS A 577 -22.04 -14.81 -16.06
CA LYS A 577 -20.95 -15.14 -17.00
C LYS A 577 -20.86 -16.65 -17.26
N ASP A 578 -20.89 -17.45 -16.21
CA ASP A 578 -20.81 -18.91 -16.32
C ASP A 578 -22.09 -19.51 -16.90
N SER A 579 -23.25 -18.94 -16.59
CA SER A 579 -24.54 -19.31 -17.20
C SER A 579 -24.55 -19.06 -18.70
N ARG A 580 -24.02 -17.91 -19.14
CA ARG A 580 -23.85 -17.59 -20.56
C ARG A 580 -22.99 -18.63 -21.28
N GLN A 581 -21.85 -18.97 -20.68
CA GLN A 581 -20.98 -20.01 -21.23
C GLN A 581 -21.72 -21.35 -21.35
N HIS A 582 -22.48 -21.73 -20.33
CA HIS A 582 -23.29 -22.95 -20.38
C HIS A 582 -24.33 -22.91 -21.50
N ILE A 583 -25.11 -21.82 -21.61
CA ILE A 583 -26.15 -21.64 -22.62
C ILE A 583 -25.55 -21.73 -24.03
N ASN A 584 -24.46 -21.01 -24.31
CA ASN A 584 -23.83 -21.03 -25.64
C ASN A 584 -23.25 -22.42 -25.97
N ASN A 585 -22.64 -23.10 -25.01
CA ASN A 585 -22.15 -24.46 -25.24
C ASN A 585 -23.31 -25.42 -25.57
N GLN A 586 -24.42 -25.33 -24.85
CA GLN A 586 -25.60 -26.13 -25.16
C GLN A 586 -26.23 -25.75 -26.51
N TRP A 587 -26.30 -24.46 -26.83
CA TRP A 587 -26.80 -23.97 -28.12
C TRP A 587 -26.00 -24.53 -29.29
N GLN A 588 -24.66 -24.44 -29.21
CA GLN A 588 -23.77 -24.93 -30.25
C GLN A 588 -23.98 -26.43 -30.51
N HIS A 589 -23.96 -27.24 -29.45
CA HIS A 589 -24.04 -28.69 -29.58
C HIS A 589 -25.43 -29.23 -29.91
N VAL A 590 -26.49 -28.60 -29.40
CA VAL A 590 -27.86 -29.14 -29.49
C VAL A 590 -28.62 -28.53 -30.68
N VAL A 591 -28.47 -27.22 -30.92
CA VAL A 591 -29.28 -26.50 -31.91
C VAL A 591 -28.49 -26.13 -33.15
N PHE A 592 -27.34 -25.47 -32.99
CA PHE A 592 -26.61 -24.89 -34.11
C PHE A 592 -26.02 -25.95 -35.04
N GLU A 593 -25.44 -27.03 -34.49
CA GLU A 593 -24.93 -28.13 -35.31
C GLU A 593 -26.02 -28.86 -36.11
N ASP A 594 -27.20 -29.10 -35.50
CA ASP A 594 -28.33 -29.72 -36.21
C ASP A 594 -28.86 -28.79 -37.31
N PHE A 595 -29.01 -27.50 -37.01
CA PHE A 595 -29.36 -26.47 -37.98
C PHE A 595 -28.40 -26.44 -39.16
N LYS A 596 -27.09 -26.36 -38.91
CA LYS A 596 -26.06 -26.28 -39.94
C LYS A 596 -26.04 -27.50 -40.86
N GLN A 597 -26.29 -28.69 -40.32
CA GLN A 597 -26.22 -29.93 -41.09
C GLN A 597 -27.49 -30.19 -41.92
N LYS A 598 -28.66 -29.88 -41.36
CA LYS A 598 -29.96 -30.31 -41.91
C LYS A 598 -30.84 -29.19 -42.46
N ILE A 599 -30.67 -27.95 -42.00
CA ILE A 599 -31.56 -26.81 -42.32
C ILE A 599 -30.84 -25.74 -43.15
N ALA A 600 -29.63 -25.34 -42.76
CA ALA A 600 -28.87 -24.28 -43.43
C ALA A 600 -28.52 -24.64 -44.88
N HIS A 601 -28.43 -23.63 -45.75
CA HIS A 601 -28.08 -23.77 -47.18
C HIS A 601 -28.95 -24.79 -47.92
N ARG A 602 -30.26 -24.77 -47.66
CA ARG A 602 -31.25 -25.62 -48.31
C ARG A 602 -32.54 -24.85 -48.56
N TYR A 603 -33.25 -25.26 -49.61
CA TYR A 603 -34.62 -24.80 -49.87
C TYR A 603 -35.56 -25.30 -48.76
N PRO A 604 -36.47 -24.48 -48.20
CA PRO A 604 -36.91 -23.15 -48.68
C PRO A 604 -36.24 -21.94 -48.01
N PHE A 605 -35.31 -22.12 -47.08
CA PHE A 605 -34.70 -20.97 -46.37
C PHE A 605 -33.66 -20.23 -47.22
N ASP A 606 -33.01 -20.95 -48.13
CA ASP A 606 -32.19 -20.41 -49.22
C ASP A 606 -32.84 -20.75 -50.56
N ASN A 607 -33.36 -19.74 -51.26
CA ASN A 607 -34.06 -19.91 -52.53
C ASN A 607 -33.11 -20.11 -53.74
N THR A 608 -31.79 -20.03 -53.52
CA THR A 608 -30.80 -20.30 -54.55
C THR A 608 -30.37 -21.76 -54.59
N GLU A 609 -30.69 -22.53 -53.55
CA GLU A 609 -30.28 -23.91 -53.38
C GLU A 609 -31.29 -24.89 -54.01
N THR A 610 -30.78 -25.92 -54.69
CA THR A 610 -31.62 -26.97 -55.30
C THR A 610 -31.95 -28.09 -54.32
N ASN A 611 -31.11 -28.29 -53.32
CA ASN A 611 -31.33 -29.29 -52.28
C ASN A 611 -32.37 -28.78 -51.28
N GLU A 612 -33.42 -29.56 -51.06
CA GLU A 612 -34.48 -29.21 -50.12
C GLU A 612 -34.27 -29.84 -48.74
N ILE A 613 -34.88 -29.23 -47.74
CA ILE A 613 -34.95 -29.76 -46.38
C ILE A 613 -35.94 -30.93 -46.36
N ALA A 614 -35.53 -32.06 -45.81
CA ALA A 614 -36.47 -33.15 -45.59
C ALA A 614 -37.54 -32.74 -44.57
N ILE A 615 -38.81 -33.03 -44.84
CA ILE A 615 -39.92 -32.68 -43.93
C ILE A 615 -39.70 -33.21 -42.51
N GLN A 616 -39.08 -34.38 -42.36
CA GLN A 616 -38.74 -34.93 -41.05
C GLN A 616 -37.73 -34.07 -40.28
N ASP A 617 -36.73 -33.52 -40.97
CA ASP A 617 -35.74 -32.61 -40.36
C ASP A 617 -36.38 -31.26 -40.02
N PHE A 618 -37.25 -30.74 -40.90
CA PHE A 618 -38.04 -29.54 -40.62
C PHE A 618 -38.92 -29.70 -39.38
N ASN A 619 -39.64 -30.83 -39.28
CA ASN A 619 -40.46 -31.20 -38.12
C ASN A 619 -39.64 -31.35 -36.84
N HIS A 620 -38.48 -32.01 -36.94
CA HIS A 620 -37.57 -32.22 -35.82
C HIS A 620 -37.04 -30.89 -35.25
N PHE A 621 -36.80 -29.92 -36.13
CA PHE A 621 -36.22 -28.64 -35.76
C PHE A 621 -37.26 -27.62 -35.27
N PHE A 622 -38.30 -27.35 -36.08
CA PHE A 622 -39.30 -26.29 -35.87
C PHE A 622 -40.60 -26.76 -35.23
N GLY A 623 -40.82 -28.07 -35.03
CA GLY A 623 -42.04 -28.57 -34.38
C GLY A 623 -42.25 -27.99 -32.98
N THR A 624 -43.46 -28.10 -32.43
CA THR A 624 -43.76 -27.53 -31.10
C THR A 624 -42.91 -28.11 -29.97
N GLN A 625 -42.50 -29.38 -30.09
CA GLN A 625 -41.50 -30.04 -29.25
C GLN A 625 -40.19 -30.31 -30.00
N GLY A 626 -39.94 -29.55 -31.07
CA GLY A 626 -38.70 -29.57 -31.84
C GLY A 626 -37.50 -29.13 -31.02
N ILE A 627 -36.29 -29.33 -31.57
CA ILE A 627 -35.03 -28.97 -30.92
C ILE A 627 -35.02 -27.50 -30.50
N LEU A 628 -35.39 -26.58 -31.41
CA LEU A 628 -35.28 -25.15 -31.17
C LEU A 628 -36.26 -24.71 -30.07
N ASN A 629 -37.53 -25.09 -30.16
CA ASN A 629 -38.54 -24.70 -29.17
C ASN A 629 -38.24 -25.25 -27.77
N ARG A 630 -37.82 -26.52 -27.66
CA ARG A 630 -37.40 -27.09 -26.37
C ARG A 630 -36.21 -26.34 -25.76
N PHE A 631 -35.22 -26.00 -26.59
CA PHE A 631 -34.08 -25.23 -26.14
C PHE A 631 -34.50 -23.82 -25.69
N THR A 632 -35.28 -23.11 -26.49
CA THR A 632 -35.76 -21.76 -26.17
C THR A 632 -36.56 -21.74 -24.88
N ASP A 633 -37.46 -22.71 -24.67
CA ASP A 633 -38.27 -22.85 -23.46
C ASP A 633 -37.41 -23.09 -22.21
N GLU A 634 -36.40 -23.94 -22.32
CA GLU A 634 -35.57 -24.34 -21.18
C GLU A 634 -34.49 -23.30 -20.84
N PHE A 635 -33.81 -22.75 -21.85
CA PHE A 635 -32.59 -21.96 -21.69
C PHE A 635 -32.77 -20.46 -21.88
N ILE A 636 -33.80 -20.01 -22.60
CA ILE A 636 -33.93 -18.60 -22.99
C ILE A 636 -35.16 -17.93 -22.38
N LYS A 637 -36.35 -18.54 -22.48
CA LYS A 637 -37.60 -17.98 -21.94
C LYS A 637 -37.55 -17.59 -20.45
N PRO A 638 -36.82 -18.29 -19.55
CA PRO A 638 -36.68 -17.82 -18.16
C PRO A 638 -36.17 -16.38 -18.04
N PHE A 639 -35.36 -15.93 -19.02
CA PHE A 639 -34.75 -14.60 -19.05
C PHE A 639 -35.49 -13.59 -19.91
N LEU A 640 -36.60 -13.98 -20.53
CA LEU A 640 -37.42 -13.11 -21.38
C LEU A 640 -38.82 -12.92 -20.80
N ASP A 641 -39.36 -11.71 -20.95
CA ASP A 641 -40.78 -11.42 -20.84
C ASP A 641 -41.42 -11.65 -22.22
N VAL A 642 -42.21 -12.71 -22.29
CA VAL A 642 -42.92 -13.17 -23.50
C VAL A 642 -44.43 -12.91 -23.39
N SER A 643 -44.86 -12.04 -22.46
CA SER A 643 -46.28 -11.70 -22.26
C SER A 643 -46.89 -10.90 -23.42
N THR A 644 -46.05 -10.28 -24.24
CA THR A 644 -46.44 -9.53 -25.45
C THR A 644 -45.70 -10.07 -26.68
N ALA A 645 -46.11 -9.62 -27.88
CA ALA A 645 -45.43 -9.97 -29.13
C ALA A 645 -43.99 -9.44 -29.20
N ASP A 646 -43.72 -8.34 -28.50
CA ASP A 646 -42.38 -7.75 -28.38
C ASP A 646 -41.66 -8.36 -27.17
N TRP A 647 -40.89 -9.42 -27.40
CA TRP A 647 -40.16 -10.09 -26.33
C TRP A 647 -39.06 -9.17 -25.77
N LYS A 648 -39.00 -9.03 -24.45
CA LYS A 648 -38.01 -8.18 -23.76
C LYS A 648 -37.19 -8.97 -22.77
N VAL A 649 -35.94 -8.58 -22.56
CA VAL A 649 -35.09 -9.20 -21.55
C VAL A 649 -35.57 -8.80 -20.15
N LYS A 650 -35.69 -9.77 -19.24
CA LYS A 650 -35.99 -9.53 -17.83
C LYS A 650 -34.75 -8.98 -17.11
N GLU A 651 -34.99 -8.18 -16.07
CA GLU A 651 -33.94 -7.59 -15.25
C GLU A 651 -34.12 -8.01 -13.79
N VAL A 652 -33.05 -8.48 -13.16
CA VAL A 652 -33.02 -8.86 -11.74
C VAL A 652 -31.77 -8.27 -11.10
N ASN A 653 -31.96 -7.44 -10.06
CA ASN A 653 -30.89 -6.72 -9.36
C ASN A 653 -29.95 -5.98 -10.32
N ASN A 654 -30.53 -5.14 -11.19
CA ASN A 654 -29.82 -4.33 -12.19
C ASN A 654 -28.94 -5.12 -13.16
N THR A 655 -29.24 -6.40 -13.36
CA THR A 655 -28.49 -7.30 -14.22
C THR A 655 -29.45 -8.08 -15.11
N VAL A 656 -29.07 -8.23 -16.38
CA VAL A 656 -29.82 -8.95 -17.40
C VAL A 656 -28.99 -10.09 -17.96
N MET A 657 -29.62 -11.13 -18.50
CA MET A 657 -28.92 -12.07 -19.38
C MET A 657 -28.68 -11.36 -20.72
N PRO A 658 -27.44 -11.22 -21.20
CA PRO A 658 -27.14 -10.39 -22.38
C PRO A 658 -27.55 -11.05 -23.71
N ILE A 659 -28.85 -11.19 -23.94
CA ILE A 659 -29.42 -11.67 -25.20
C ILE A 659 -29.54 -10.47 -26.15
N THR A 660 -28.97 -10.56 -27.36
CA THR A 660 -29.04 -9.48 -28.35
C THR A 660 -30.44 -9.36 -28.95
N GLN A 661 -30.80 -8.16 -29.43
CA GLN A 661 -32.08 -7.96 -30.12
C GLN A 661 -32.17 -8.83 -31.38
N GLU A 662 -31.08 -9.02 -32.11
CA GLU A 662 -31.03 -9.87 -33.30
C GLU A 662 -31.35 -11.34 -32.97
N THR A 663 -30.83 -11.86 -31.86
CA THR A 663 -31.19 -13.20 -31.35
C THR A 663 -32.68 -13.27 -31.01
N ILE A 664 -33.20 -12.25 -30.32
CA ILE A 664 -34.62 -12.20 -29.95
C ILE A 664 -35.51 -12.21 -31.21
N ASP A 665 -35.21 -11.37 -32.19
CA ASP A 665 -35.96 -11.27 -33.45
C ASP A 665 -35.93 -12.61 -34.21
N THR A 666 -34.78 -13.29 -34.19
CA THR A 666 -34.61 -14.62 -34.80
C THR A 666 -35.46 -15.68 -34.10
N LEU A 667 -35.53 -15.66 -32.76
CA LEU A 667 -36.37 -16.57 -31.98
C LEU A 667 -37.87 -16.27 -32.17
N ILE A 668 -38.26 -15.00 -32.26
CA ILE A 668 -39.63 -14.59 -32.61
C ILE A 668 -39.97 -15.12 -34.00
N ARG A 669 -39.08 -14.95 -34.98
CA ARG A 669 -39.26 -15.48 -36.34
C ARG A 669 -39.42 -17.00 -36.35
N ALA A 670 -38.62 -17.72 -35.59
CA ALA A 670 -38.76 -19.17 -35.44
C ALA A 670 -40.09 -19.59 -34.81
N ASN A 671 -40.57 -18.84 -33.82
CA ASN A 671 -41.89 -19.06 -33.21
C ASN A 671 -43.01 -18.80 -34.23
N ILE A 672 -42.89 -17.79 -35.10
CA ILE A 672 -43.84 -17.55 -36.20
C ILE A 672 -43.84 -18.72 -37.18
N ILE A 673 -42.68 -19.24 -37.59
CA ILE A 673 -42.56 -20.44 -38.45
C ILE A 673 -43.25 -21.63 -37.79
N THR A 674 -43.01 -21.85 -36.49
CA THR A 674 -43.67 -22.91 -35.71
C THR A 674 -45.19 -22.78 -35.79
N ASN A 675 -45.73 -21.59 -35.52
CA ASN A 675 -47.17 -21.37 -35.51
C ASN A 675 -47.81 -21.45 -36.91
N MET A 676 -47.07 -21.14 -37.97
CA MET A 676 -47.53 -21.24 -39.36
C MET A 676 -47.58 -22.67 -39.89
N PHE A 677 -46.64 -23.53 -39.49
CA PHE A 677 -46.51 -24.88 -40.05
C PHE A 677 -47.09 -25.97 -39.14
N PHE A 678 -47.28 -25.68 -37.85
CA PHE A 678 -47.77 -26.61 -36.82
C PHE A 678 -49.03 -26.07 -36.09
N PRO A 679 -50.13 -25.76 -36.80
CA PRO A 679 -51.27 -25.01 -36.26
C PRO A 679 -52.04 -25.72 -35.14
N TYR A 680 -51.93 -27.04 -35.04
CA TYR A 680 -52.58 -27.85 -34.00
C TYR A 680 -51.65 -28.20 -32.83
N GLN A 681 -50.57 -27.43 -32.66
CA GLN A 681 -49.51 -27.70 -31.69
C GLN A 681 -48.87 -29.10 -31.86
N SER A 682 -48.90 -29.65 -33.07
CA SER A 682 -48.33 -30.94 -33.43
C SER A 682 -46.81 -30.87 -33.63
N ASN A 683 -46.17 -32.04 -33.66
CA ASN A 683 -44.77 -32.17 -34.10
C ASN A 683 -44.65 -32.50 -35.59
N GLU A 684 -45.78 -32.62 -36.30
CA GLU A 684 -45.81 -32.86 -37.73
C GLU A 684 -46.36 -31.62 -38.43
N SER A 685 -45.63 -31.12 -39.42
CA SER A 685 -46.03 -29.98 -40.22
C SER A 685 -47.18 -30.38 -41.13
N LYS A 686 -48.30 -29.65 -41.03
CA LYS A 686 -49.50 -29.93 -41.81
C LYS A 686 -50.22 -28.64 -42.10
N ILE A 687 -50.37 -28.31 -43.38
CA ILE A 687 -51.12 -27.13 -43.81
C ILE A 687 -52.30 -27.57 -44.66
N GLU A 688 -53.50 -27.25 -44.18
CA GLU A 688 -54.73 -27.41 -44.93
C GLU A 688 -55.10 -26.07 -45.56
N PHE A 689 -55.35 -26.08 -46.87
CA PHE A 689 -55.71 -24.87 -47.61
C PHE A 689 -56.74 -25.15 -48.69
N SER A 690 -57.57 -24.15 -48.99
CA SER A 690 -58.52 -24.20 -50.09
C SER A 690 -58.06 -23.30 -51.22
N LEU A 691 -58.34 -23.72 -52.45
CA LEU A 691 -58.14 -22.94 -53.65
C LEU A 691 -59.49 -22.75 -54.36
N GLN A 692 -59.85 -21.50 -54.61
CA GLN A 692 -61.10 -21.12 -55.26
C GLN A 692 -60.82 -20.30 -56.52
N LYS A 693 -61.43 -20.65 -57.65
CA LYS A 693 -61.30 -19.85 -58.88
C LYS A 693 -61.99 -18.49 -58.73
N ILE A 694 -61.28 -17.42 -59.09
CA ILE A 694 -61.84 -16.07 -59.24
C ILE A 694 -62.20 -15.84 -60.70
N ASN A 695 -61.22 -15.95 -61.61
CA ASN A 695 -61.42 -15.82 -63.04
C ASN A 695 -60.29 -16.51 -63.84
N LEU A 696 -60.52 -16.76 -65.13
CA LEU A 696 -59.52 -17.20 -66.10
C LEU A 696 -59.44 -16.18 -67.23
N ASP A 697 -58.27 -16.02 -67.83
CA ASP A 697 -58.14 -15.21 -69.05
C ASP A 697 -58.96 -15.85 -70.19
N PRO A 698 -59.61 -15.05 -71.06
CA PRO A 698 -60.49 -15.58 -72.12
C PRO A 698 -59.80 -16.53 -73.11
N VAL A 699 -58.46 -16.44 -73.23
CA VAL A 699 -57.64 -17.26 -74.13
C VAL A 699 -57.39 -18.67 -73.54
N VAL A 700 -57.66 -18.88 -72.25
CA VAL A 700 -57.45 -20.15 -71.56
C VAL A 700 -58.65 -21.08 -71.72
N SER A 701 -58.46 -22.24 -72.34
CA SER A 701 -59.49 -23.27 -72.45
C SER A 701 -59.54 -24.20 -71.23
N SER A 702 -58.39 -24.54 -70.65
CA SER A 702 -58.29 -25.40 -69.47
C SER A 702 -57.09 -25.01 -68.63
N LEU A 703 -57.27 -24.95 -67.31
CA LEU A 703 -56.20 -24.85 -66.32
C LEU A 703 -56.28 -26.07 -65.41
N ILE A 704 -55.14 -26.74 -65.22
CA ILE A 704 -55.01 -27.92 -64.38
C ILE A 704 -53.90 -27.65 -63.35
N LEU A 705 -54.23 -27.76 -62.07
CA LEU A 705 -53.27 -27.73 -60.97
C LEU A 705 -53.28 -29.08 -60.25
N GLU A 706 -52.16 -29.79 -60.28
CA GLU A 706 -51.95 -31.06 -59.59
C GLU A 706 -50.97 -30.83 -58.44
N ILE A 707 -51.34 -31.26 -57.23
CA ILE A 707 -50.47 -31.22 -56.05
C ILE A 707 -50.56 -32.61 -55.41
N GLY A 708 -49.48 -33.38 -55.51
CA GLY A 708 -49.46 -34.80 -55.15
C GLY A 708 -50.52 -35.58 -55.94
N ASN A 709 -51.49 -36.13 -55.23
CA ASN A 709 -52.58 -36.93 -55.82
C ASN A 709 -53.89 -36.14 -56.02
N THR A 710 -53.93 -34.87 -55.63
CA THR A 710 -55.12 -34.02 -55.74
C THR A 710 -55.00 -33.13 -56.96
N GLN A 711 -56.08 -33.03 -57.75
CA GLN A 711 -56.12 -32.24 -58.99
C GLN A 711 -57.29 -31.26 -58.97
N LEU A 712 -57.01 -30.01 -59.35
CA LEU A 712 -58.00 -29.00 -59.71
C LEU A 712 -57.98 -28.83 -61.23
N ARG A 713 -59.16 -28.83 -61.86
CA ARG A 713 -59.34 -28.60 -63.29
C ARG A 713 -60.42 -27.56 -63.50
N ASP A 714 -60.09 -26.51 -64.22
CA ASP A 714 -61.01 -25.41 -64.51
C ASP A 714 -61.01 -25.02 -65.99
N ASN A 715 -62.16 -24.53 -66.44
CA ASN A 715 -62.34 -23.88 -67.74
C ASN A 715 -63.18 -22.61 -67.54
N GLN A 716 -63.59 -21.94 -68.63
CA GLN A 716 -64.36 -20.68 -68.53
C GLN A 716 -65.68 -20.81 -67.73
N GLY A 717 -66.32 -21.98 -67.72
CA GLY A 717 -67.64 -22.19 -67.09
C GLY A 717 -67.63 -22.91 -65.73
N THR A 718 -66.49 -23.38 -65.23
CA THR A 718 -66.42 -24.06 -63.92
C THR A 718 -66.54 -23.08 -62.75
N GLU A 719 -66.98 -23.53 -61.59
CA GLU A 719 -66.79 -22.83 -60.32
C GLU A 719 -66.13 -23.81 -59.35
N SER A 720 -64.81 -23.76 -59.23
CA SER A 720 -64.05 -24.69 -58.41
C SER A 720 -63.78 -24.16 -57.00
N PHE A 721 -63.91 -25.06 -56.03
CA PHE A 721 -63.45 -24.90 -54.65
C PHE A 721 -62.90 -26.24 -54.18
N ILE A 722 -61.58 -26.38 -54.10
CA ILE A 722 -60.91 -27.63 -53.76
C ILE A 722 -60.00 -27.41 -52.56
N ARG A 723 -59.94 -28.41 -51.67
CA ARG A 723 -59.00 -28.42 -50.54
C ARG A 723 -57.79 -29.27 -50.87
N PHE A 724 -56.63 -28.73 -50.54
CA PHE A 724 -55.34 -29.36 -50.67
C PHE A 724 -54.68 -29.51 -49.30
N LEU A 725 -53.67 -30.37 -49.29
CA LEU A 725 -52.82 -30.61 -48.14
C LEU A 725 -51.37 -30.39 -48.55
N TRP A 726 -50.58 -29.81 -47.65
CA TRP A 726 -49.12 -29.82 -47.72
C TRP A 726 -48.57 -30.49 -46.45
N PRO A 727 -47.49 -31.30 -46.52
CA PRO A 727 -46.59 -31.54 -47.68
C PRO A 727 -47.10 -32.57 -48.70
N GLN A 728 -46.69 -32.41 -49.97
CA GLN A 728 -46.90 -33.34 -51.10
C GLN A 728 -45.71 -33.29 -52.07
N PRO A 729 -45.29 -34.42 -52.68
CA PRO A 729 -43.98 -34.55 -53.34
C PRO A 729 -43.86 -33.92 -54.73
N ASN A 730 -44.96 -33.47 -55.36
CA ASN A 730 -44.95 -32.89 -56.69
C ASN A 730 -46.02 -31.82 -56.81
N ALA A 731 -45.76 -30.77 -57.61
CA ALA A 731 -46.73 -29.76 -57.97
C ALA A 731 -46.61 -29.44 -59.47
N ARG A 732 -47.71 -29.47 -60.20
CA ARG A 732 -47.76 -29.25 -61.65
C ARG A 732 -48.91 -28.34 -62.02
N LEU A 733 -48.61 -27.27 -62.75
CA LEU A 733 -49.56 -26.35 -63.35
C LEU A 733 -49.50 -26.53 -64.87
N ALA A 734 -50.62 -26.86 -65.48
CA ALA A 734 -50.76 -26.96 -66.92
C ALA A 734 -51.90 -26.07 -67.43
N LEU A 735 -51.69 -25.43 -68.57
CA LEU A 735 -52.62 -24.50 -69.18
C LEU A 735 -52.73 -24.81 -70.68
N ASP A 736 -53.96 -25.02 -71.13
CA ASP A 736 -54.30 -25.16 -72.55
C ASP A 736 -55.02 -23.90 -73.03
N SER A 737 -54.61 -23.38 -74.18
CA SER A 737 -55.28 -22.25 -74.84
C SER A 737 -56.37 -22.70 -75.82
N ILE A 738 -57.33 -21.81 -76.11
CA ILE A 738 -58.36 -22.03 -77.13
C ILE A 738 -57.78 -22.25 -78.55
N GLU A 739 -56.54 -21.84 -78.78
CA GLU A 739 -55.79 -22.03 -80.04
C GLU A 739 -55.07 -23.38 -80.11
N GLY A 740 -55.09 -24.18 -79.03
CA GLY A 740 -54.48 -25.50 -78.96
C GLY A 740 -53.03 -25.54 -78.46
N ASN A 741 -52.45 -24.40 -78.06
CA ASN A 741 -51.13 -24.38 -77.41
C ASN A 741 -51.23 -24.90 -75.97
N HIS A 742 -50.25 -25.73 -75.57
CA HIS A 742 -50.11 -26.30 -74.23
C HIS A 742 -48.89 -25.71 -73.52
N TYR A 743 -49.08 -25.27 -72.28
CA TYR A 743 -48.03 -24.73 -71.43
C TYR A 743 -48.02 -25.44 -70.09
N GLU A 744 -46.82 -25.69 -69.55
CA GLU A 744 -46.66 -26.45 -68.32
C GLU A 744 -45.51 -25.90 -67.47
N LEU A 745 -45.73 -25.89 -66.16
CA LEU A 745 -44.74 -25.68 -65.12
C LEU A 745 -44.87 -26.80 -64.09
N ALA A 746 -43.80 -27.53 -63.82
CA ALA A 746 -43.80 -28.63 -62.86
C ALA A 746 -42.59 -28.54 -61.93
N GLU A 747 -42.81 -28.86 -60.67
CA GLU A 747 -41.83 -28.91 -59.60
C GLU A 747 -41.91 -30.24 -58.87
N GLN A 748 -40.76 -30.70 -58.39
CA GLN A 748 -40.60 -31.96 -57.67
C GLN A 748 -40.06 -31.71 -56.25
N GLY A 749 -40.32 -32.68 -55.38
CA GLY A 749 -39.96 -32.65 -53.96
C GLY A 749 -41.12 -32.24 -53.05
N ASP A 750 -40.96 -32.46 -51.75
CA ASP A 750 -42.00 -32.16 -50.75
C ASP A 750 -42.33 -30.66 -50.67
N TRP A 751 -41.43 -29.83 -51.18
CA TRP A 751 -41.58 -28.38 -51.27
C TRP A 751 -41.96 -27.88 -52.68
N ALA A 752 -42.38 -28.77 -53.58
CA ALA A 752 -42.73 -28.42 -54.96
C ALA A 752 -43.78 -27.30 -55.07
N LEU A 753 -44.77 -27.27 -54.18
CA LEU A 753 -45.77 -26.21 -54.13
C LEU A 753 -45.14 -24.83 -53.87
N PHE A 754 -44.19 -24.73 -52.94
CA PHE A 754 -43.52 -23.46 -52.64
C PHE A 754 -42.71 -22.97 -53.84
N LYS A 755 -41.96 -23.88 -54.50
CA LYS A 755 -41.19 -23.58 -55.72
C LYS A 755 -42.09 -23.10 -56.86
N LEU A 756 -43.26 -23.72 -57.01
CA LEU A 756 -44.26 -23.33 -58.01
C LEU A 756 -44.81 -21.92 -57.70
N LEU A 757 -45.13 -21.65 -56.43
CA LEU A 757 -45.66 -20.37 -55.99
C LEU A 757 -44.66 -19.21 -56.12
N GLU A 758 -43.36 -19.49 -56.02
CA GLU A 758 -42.30 -18.49 -56.29
C GLU A 758 -42.20 -18.08 -57.76
N LYS A 759 -42.68 -18.93 -58.68
CA LYS A 759 -42.63 -18.68 -60.13
C LYS A 759 -43.88 -17.98 -60.67
N VAL A 760 -44.90 -17.80 -59.84
CA VAL A 760 -46.16 -17.16 -60.20
C VAL A 760 -46.39 -15.92 -59.34
N ASN A 761 -47.28 -15.04 -59.77
CA ASN A 761 -47.51 -13.79 -59.05
C ASN A 761 -48.50 -14.02 -57.90
N VAL A 762 -48.07 -13.76 -56.67
CA VAL A 762 -48.88 -13.91 -55.46
C VAL A 762 -49.12 -12.54 -54.85
N LEU A 763 -50.39 -12.15 -54.77
CA LEU A 763 -50.85 -10.90 -54.16
C LEU A 763 -51.31 -11.17 -52.73
N ILE A 764 -50.75 -10.42 -51.80
CA ILE A 764 -51.06 -10.49 -50.37
C ILE A 764 -52.23 -9.54 -50.08
N ASP A 765 -53.23 -10.02 -49.32
CA ASP A 765 -54.27 -9.15 -48.78
C ASP A 765 -53.80 -8.56 -47.44
N GLU A 766 -53.65 -7.23 -47.38
CA GLU A 766 -53.23 -6.54 -46.16
C GLU A 766 -54.28 -6.63 -45.03
N GLN A 767 -55.54 -6.94 -45.35
CA GLN A 767 -56.64 -7.03 -44.39
C GLN A 767 -56.93 -8.46 -43.94
N ASP A 768 -56.51 -9.48 -44.70
CA ASP A 768 -56.69 -10.90 -44.38
C ASP A 768 -55.40 -11.68 -44.65
N SER A 769 -54.52 -11.74 -43.65
CA SER A 769 -53.23 -12.45 -43.73
C SER A 769 -53.34 -13.97 -43.89
N ALA A 770 -54.55 -14.55 -43.79
CA ALA A 770 -54.81 -15.97 -44.07
C ALA A 770 -55.11 -16.25 -45.55
N SER A 771 -55.40 -15.20 -46.34
CA SER A 771 -55.84 -15.27 -47.73
C SER A 771 -54.79 -14.67 -48.67
N LEU A 772 -54.55 -15.33 -49.81
CA LEU A 772 -53.67 -14.88 -50.87
C LEU A 772 -54.40 -14.97 -52.22
N GLN A 773 -54.22 -13.99 -53.09
CA GLN A 773 -54.67 -14.10 -54.48
C GLN A 773 -53.50 -14.52 -55.36
N ILE A 774 -53.59 -15.71 -55.94
CA ILE A 774 -52.54 -16.27 -56.79
C ILE A 774 -52.96 -16.08 -58.24
N LEU A 775 -52.09 -15.47 -59.03
CA LEU A 775 -52.18 -15.39 -60.48
C LEU A 775 -51.27 -16.47 -61.07
N PHE A 776 -51.83 -17.64 -61.36
CA PHE A 776 -51.13 -18.70 -62.06
C PHE A 776 -50.96 -18.29 -63.53
N GLU A 777 -49.78 -17.75 -63.88
CA GLU A 777 -49.47 -17.24 -65.21
C GLU A 777 -48.37 -18.10 -65.87
N ILE A 778 -48.59 -18.52 -67.12
CA ILE A 778 -47.56 -19.14 -67.98
C ILE A 778 -47.68 -18.54 -69.39
N ASN A 779 -46.58 -17.97 -69.91
CA ASN A 779 -46.53 -17.34 -71.24
C ASN A 779 -47.68 -16.33 -71.49
N SER A 780 -47.94 -15.45 -70.52
CA SER A 780 -49.00 -14.41 -70.56
C SER A 780 -50.44 -14.93 -70.60
N ASN A 781 -50.66 -16.21 -70.33
CA ASN A 781 -51.98 -16.78 -70.07
C ASN A 781 -52.13 -17.03 -68.58
N SER A 782 -53.21 -16.54 -67.98
CA SER A 782 -53.34 -16.58 -66.53
C SER A 782 -54.70 -17.04 -66.00
N GLY A 783 -54.67 -17.55 -64.78
CA GLY A 783 -55.84 -17.83 -63.96
C GLY A 783 -55.67 -17.27 -62.57
N ARG A 784 -56.67 -16.54 -62.07
CA ARG A 784 -56.64 -15.96 -60.73
C ARG A 784 -57.44 -16.81 -59.76
N TYR A 785 -56.83 -17.11 -58.62
CA TYR A 785 -57.38 -17.97 -57.59
C TYR A 785 -57.20 -17.34 -56.21
N LEU A 786 -58.18 -17.58 -55.34
CA LEU A 786 -58.08 -17.28 -53.91
C LEU A 786 -57.56 -18.53 -53.19
N LEU A 787 -56.37 -18.44 -52.61
CA LEU A 787 -55.83 -19.43 -51.69
C LEU A 787 -56.12 -18.98 -50.26
N LYS A 788 -56.75 -19.84 -49.46
CA LYS A 788 -57.05 -19.56 -48.05
C LYS A 788 -56.58 -20.70 -47.16
N THR A 789 -55.83 -20.37 -46.12
CA THR A 789 -55.38 -21.32 -45.09
C THR A 789 -56.23 -21.22 -43.83
N THR A 790 -56.13 -22.23 -42.95
CA THR A 790 -56.76 -22.21 -41.62
C THR A 790 -56.01 -21.36 -40.60
N ASN A 791 -54.79 -20.93 -40.92
CA ASN A 791 -53.87 -20.28 -39.98
C ASN A 791 -54.04 -18.77 -40.03
N GLN A 792 -53.68 -18.06 -38.95
CA GLN A 792 -53.78 -16.59 -38.92
C GLN A 792 -52.86 -15.91 -39.94
N VAL A 793 -51.72 -16.53 -40.23
CA VAL A 793 -50.75 -16.08 -41.24
C VAL A 793 -50.56 -17.20 -42.24
N ASN A 794 -50.66 -16.86 -43.52
CA ASN A 794 -50.55 -17.82 -44.61
C ASN A 794 -49.07 -18.22 -44.85
N PRO A 795 -48.69 -19.50 -44.61
CA PRO A 795 -47.33 -19.98 -44.82
C PRO A 795 -46.82 -19.89 -46.26
N PHE A 796 -47.72 -19.77 -47.26
CA PHE A 796 -47.36 -19.66 -48.68
C PHE A 796 -47.07 -18.22 -49.13
N THR A 797 -47.00 -17.28 -48.18
CA THR A 797 -46.63 -15.89 -48.48
C THR A 797 -45.19 -15.83 -49.04
N PRO A 798 -44.96 -15.19 -50.20
CA PRO A 798 -43.64 -15.15 -50.81
C PRO A 798 -42.57 -14.57 -49.88
N GLY A 799 -41.42 -15.23 -49.80
CA GLY A 799 -40.26 -14.75 -49.04
C GLY A 799 -40.37 -14.86 -47.52
N ILE A 800 -41.47 -15.40 -46.96
CA ILE A 800 -41.67 -15.48 -45.50
C ILE A 800 -40.60 -16.33 -44.80
N LEU A 801 -40.11 -17.38 -45.47
CA LEU A 801 -39.04 -18.25 -44.99
C LEU A 801 -37.64 -17.72 -45.34
N ASN A 802 -37.48 -16.93 -46.40
CA ASN A 802 -36.17 -16.60 -46.96
C ASN A 802 -35.23 -15.90 -45.96
N GLY A 803 -33.98 -16.33 -45.89
CA GLY A 803 -32.94 -15.69 -45.08
C GLY A 803 -33.10 -15.92 -43.58
N PHE A 804 -33.82 -16.96 -43.15
CA PHE A 804 -33.73 -17.44 -41.77
C PHE A 804 -32.34 -18.02 -41.53
N ASN A 805 -31.63 -17.48 -40.55
CA ASN A 805 -30.30 -17.95 -40.17
C ASN A 805 -30.13 -17.91 -38.65
N LEU A 806 -29.27 -18.77 -38.12
CA LEU A 806 -28.90 -18.80 -36.72
C LEU A 806 -27.46 -18.34 -36.53
N GLN A 807 -27.21 -17.63 -35.44
CA GLN A 807 -25.85 -17.31 -35.00
C GLN A 807 -25.25 -18.48 -34.22
N GLU A 808 -23.92 -18.58 -34.23
CA GLU A 808 -23.18 -19.63 -33.51
C GLU A 808 -23.22 -19.45 -31.98
N ALA A 809 -23.49 -18.24 -31.49
CA ALA A 809 -23.69 -17.92 -30.07
C ALA A 809 -24.89 -16.98 -29.93
N ILE A 810 -25.60 -17.05 -28.79
CA ILE A 810 -26.88 -16.38 -28.60
C ILE A 810 -26.94 -15.46 -27.37
N VAL A 811 -25.97 -15.59 -26.46
CA VAL A 811 -25.85 -14.79 -25.23
C VAL A 811 -24.42 -14.34 -24.95
#